data_AF-A0AAU9Y1M5-F1
#
_entry.id   AF-A0AAU9Y1M5-F1
#
_cell.length_a   1.000
_cell.length_b   1.000
_cell.length_c   1.000
_cell.angle_alpha   90.00
_cell.angle_beta   90.00
_cell.angle_gamma   90.00
#
_symmetry.space_group_name_H-M   'P 1'
#
loop_
_entity.id
_entity.type
_entity.pdbx_description
1 polymer ?
#
loop_
_entity_poly.entity_id
_entity_poly.type
_entity_poly.pdbx_seq_one_letter_code
_entity_poly.pdbx_strand_id
1 'polypeptide(L)'
;QVNKALRDLADGANPEKDDIEHLEKSMCEFTAALIDPLKADADTRNTFQSCFDDVVDKAIDTKQKKFISHPVVYNLLNSRWYQSYFHVRKESWRTPQRWRYFFLNLWTVFDIVFFPFLFVIFFVVHLIKQALRRKRETEICFVLTLGKDSSKEEFDLIKRTINYIVREYGCHFAKYCVVLHEDHKMIGNINFKERCSTEAELRARIDALQLPSSTSSLCEDLMATRSAFTNQTHRKEARKAVVLFLNDSLRMVNANIERLPPLKEIKDMQVNIFPVGIGEYAKLSELNKMATKDGTARHFGEYESHETLGTAVIQGNMGSVTGFIIDMFYFLTGIEGKNIYEKYKDYFTTPYFVFFRDTLSYLILLVLHFAICLSPSAIAFSRLEWAISVFFLGRVLMEVDQFISTEKAGMKERMLWRRKRDGSSYQVCSHEGQQETNEAEEDNILLKNLSNYFSDRWNVLDFIILVFYLITFILRIITWRNSTDVSENSLLAVSEYFYGFIAMFLTLRAFGQVIERVRGMGAIQIALFFVIWDVMAIFWQFLAMILAFSLAMTKIYVAEKAYTLGKDSAKDLACSDSGLICWWNMATHLGWSLLGLADLDRLNSVDDSSVSLIHVLYSFFLIMAVILLVNMMIALLSNTYQQVQDNSLQEWSFKRAITVRTYSTYHPIPVPFNLLSVPLIVLWHLCWRDTPASLKGGRRVALNKVVKKLERMYFEKYGYEFPLTEGKKIDHLVQENEGGRKLANQIVRQVFRPRGNKEEKLASGHRAWYDSPGIAVDGCLLTYVGPDVCDICKSGNRKNIHSAKFKSPFAPETPRFEVLIQETGERRIVALGAVHESYDCHKMPGWYSGTVGYHIDDGKIFETGFHELGREVEGAMAYRGDLIACEVVFSRVPEGKVSVLFSLNGREVARSSVEYTEGNKLFPFVSLGFEGITVLTKVCSKEGGGSGEGNGLEIESINGLMCHRDRDRFSRVTNEDIQEEIGDLRRDFQNQLTEQRRMLSEMRNLVLRLKEVKDKDEQEEDTKKLAVDLS
;
A
#
# COMPACT_ATOMS: atom_id res chain seq x y z
N GLN A 1 9.34 1.81 -7.96
CA GLN A 1 10.71 2.14 -8.40
C GLN A 1 10.68 2.79 -9.78
N VAL A 2 10.11 2.12 -10.81
CA VAL A 2 9.90 2.71 -12.15
C VAL A 2 9.25 4.10 -12.07
N ASN A 3 8.13 4.21 -11.35
CA ASN A 3 7.45 5.50 -11.16
C ASN A 3 8.33 6.58 -10.47
N LYS A 4 9.28 6.20 -9.60
CA LYS A 4 10.26 7.16 -9.06
C LYS A 4 11.23 7.62 -10.16
N ALA A 5 11.78 6.69 -10.94
CA ALA A 5 12.66 7.03 -12.04
C ALA A 5 11.98 7.93 -13.09
N LEU A 6 10.70 7.71 -13.37
CA LEU A 6 9.92 8.59 -14.26
C LEU A 6 9.79 10.01 -13.70
N ARG A 7 9.55 10.18 -12.40
CA ARG A 7 9.54 11.51 -11.77
C ARG A 7 10.90 12.18 -11.79
N ASP A 8 11.95 11.44 -11.44
CA ASP A 8 13.32 11.95 -11.46
C ASP A 8 13.72 12.39 -12.89
N LEU A 9 13.20 11.72 -13.93
CA LEU A 9 13.37 12.10 -15.34
C LEU A 9 12.53 13.33 -15.76
N ALA A 10 11.32 13.47 -15.23
CA ALA A 10 10.42 14.60 -15.48
C ALA A 10 10.88 15.89 -14.79
N ASP A 11 11.56 15.77 -13.65
CA ASP A 11 12.13 16.91 -12.90
C ASP A 11 13.36 17.52 -13.60
N GLY A 12 13.98 16.79 -14.54
CA GLY A 12 15.05 17.29 -15.41
C GLY A 12 14.53 18.23 -16.52
N ALA A 13 15.43 18.97 -17.17
CA ALA A 13 15.12 19.77 -18.35
C ALA A 13 14.90 18.87 -19.58
N ASN A 14 13.83 18.06 -19.56
CA ASN A 14 13.49 17.12 -20.61
C ASN A 14 12.41 17.70 -21.54
N PRO A 15 12.61 17.74 -22.87
CA PRO A 15 11.59 18.20 -23.82
C PRO A 15 10.33 17.31 -23.82
N GLU A 16 10.41 16.06 -23.39
CA GLU A 16 9.29 15.09 -23.33
C GLU A 16 8.62 15.05 -21.94
N LYS A 17 8.80 16.09 -21.12
CA LYS A 17 8.32 16.12 -19.73
C LYS A 17 6.84 15.75 -19.59
N ASP A 18 5.98 16.32 -20.42
CA ASP A 18 4.52 16.12 -20.34
C ASP A 18 4.13 14.65 -20.60
N ASP A 19 4.80 13.99 -21.55
CA ASP A 19 4.57 12.57 -21.86
C ASP A 19 5.05 11.66 -20.73
N ILE A 20 6.19 12.00 -20.11
CA ILE A 20 6.74 11.28 -18.97
C ILE A 20 5.84 11.44 -17.74
N GLU A 21 5.32 12.64 -17.48
CA GLU A 21 4.33 12.88 -16.43
C GLU A 21 3.03 12.12 -16.68
N HIS A 22 2.57 12.05 -17.94
CA HIS A 22 1.41 11.25 -18.30
C HIS A 22 1.64 9.75 -18.05
N LEU A 23 2.85 9.23 -18.36
CA LEU A 23 3.22 7.85 -18.09
C LEU A 23 3.34 7.57 -16.58
N GLU A 24 3.87 8.51 -15.81
CA GLU A 24 3.93 8.47 -14.35
C GLU A 24 2.53 8.36 -13.74
N LYS A 25 1.59 9.18 -14.21
CA LYS A 25 0.20 9.15 -13.78
C LYS A 25 -0.46 7.82 -14.12
N SER A 26 -0.18 7.28 -15.31
CA SER A 26 -0.67 5.96 -15.76
C SER A 26 -0.12 4.83 -14.87
N MET A 27 1.15 4.91 -14.47
CA MET A 27 1.76 3.98 -13.49
C MET A 27 1.11 4.08 -12.10
N CYS A 28 0.74 5.29 -11.66
CA CYS A 28 -0.01 5.48 -10.42
C CYS A 28 -1.39 4.82 -10.48
N GLU A 29 -2.11 4.94 -11.60
CA GLU A 29 -3.40 4.27 -11.81
C GLU A 29 -3.26 2.75 -11.83
N PHE A 30 -2.26 2.23 -12.55
CA PHE A 30 -1.94 0.79 -12.56
C PHE A 30 -1.80 0.24 -11.15
N THR A 31 -1.00 0.91 -10.32
CA THR A 31 -0.72 0.46 -8.95
C THR A 31 -1.99 0.46 -8.09
N ALA A 32 -2.87 1.45 -8.27
CA ALA A 32 -4.15 1.53 -7.57
C ALA A 32 -5.13 0.43 -8.04
N ALA A 33 -5.21 0.19 -9.34
CA ALA A 33 -6.06 -0.83 -9.94
C ALA A 33 -5.61 -2.26 -9.56
N LEU A 34 -4.29 -2.49 -9.46
CA LEU A 34 -3.72 -3.78 -9.08
C LEU A 34 -4.18 -4.24 -7.68
N ILE A 35 -4.32 -3.31 -6.73
CA ILE A 35 -4.74 -3.62 -5.35
C ILE A 35 -6.25 -3.49 -5.10
N ASP A 36 -6.99 -3.01 -6.09
CA ASP A 36 -8.45 -2.83 -5.99
C ASP A 36 -9.20 -4.12 -5.62
N PRO A 37 -8.82 -5.32 -6.14
CA PRO A 37 -9.46 -6.58 -5.77
C PRO A 37 -9.40 -6.92 -4.27
N LEU A 38 -8.43 -6.39 -3.52
CA LEU A 38 -8.31 -6.58 -2.07
C LEU A 38 -9.48 -5.94 -1.29
N LYS A 39 -10.31 -5.11 -1.92
CA LYS A 39 -11.54 -4.59 -1.30
C LYS A 39 -12.55 -5.70 -1.04
N ALA A 40 -12.70 -6.62 -2.00
CA ALA A 40 -13.69 -7.69 -1.98
C ALA A 40 -13.13 -9.01 -1.41
N ASP A 41 -11.87 -9.33 -1.70
CA ASP A 41 -11.23 -10.58 -1.26
C ASP A 41 -10.60 -10.43 0.14
N ALA A 42 -11.34 -10.84 1.17
CA ALA A 42 -10.90 -10.75 2.56
C ALA A 42 -9.69 -11.65 2.89
N ASP A 43 -9.59 -12.83 2.27
CA ASP A 43 -8.54 -13.80 2.56
C ASP A 43 -7.20 -13.31 2.00
N THR A 44 -7.19 -12.86 0.74
CA THR A 44 -5.98 -12.27 0.13
C THR A 44 -5.55 -10.99 0.87
N ARG A 45 -6.52 -10.20 1.36
CA ARG A 45 -6.24 -9.01 2.17
C ARG A 45 -5.59 -9.35 3.51
N ASN A 46 -6.00 -10.43 4.17
CA ASN A 46 -5.38 -10.88 5.43
C ASN A 46 -3.94 -11.35 5.20
N THR A 47 -3.68 -12.09 4.12
CA THR A 47 -2.32 -12.47 3.73
C THR A 47 -1.46 -11.25 3.43
N PHE A 48 -1.99 -10.28 2.67
CA PHE A 48 -1.32 -9.00 2.40
C PHE A 48 -1.01 -8.20 3.68
N GLN A 49 -1.91 -8.21 4.66
CA GLN A 49 -1.72 -7.53 5.96
C GLN A 49 -0.46 -8.02 6.70
N SER A 50 -0.14 -9.32 6.60
CA SER A 50 1.04 -9.91 7.24
C SER A 50 2.37 -9.40 6.65
N CYS A 51 2.38 -9.04 5.37
CA CYS A 51 3.55 -8.54 4.64
C CYS A 51 3.53 -7.01 4.43
N PHE A 52 2.51 -6.33 4.93
CA PHE A 52 2.22 -4.92 4.66
C PHE A 52 3.37 -3.98 5.02
N ASP A 53 4.08 -4.23 6.12
CA ASP A 53 5.14 -3.34 6.61
C ASP A 53 6.29 -3.19 5.59
N ASP A 54 6.68 -4.28 4.91
CA ASP A 54 7.73 -4.26 3.89
C ASP A 54 7.31 -3.46 2.63
N VAL A 55 6.00 -3.46 2.32
CA VAL A 55 5.44 -2.76 1.15
C VAL A 55 5.28 -1.27 1.43
N VAL A 56 4.79 -0.91 2.62
CA VAL A 56 4.57 0.50 3.00
C VAL A 56 5.86 1.27 3.09
N ASP A 57 6.91 0.69 3.69
CA ASP A 57 8.23 1.31 3.74
C ASP A 57 8.71 1.68 2.34
N LYS A 58 8.60 0.73 1.40
CA LYS A 58 9.03 0.99 0.02
C LYS A 58 8.13 2.00 -0.70
N ALA A 59 6.84 2.01 -0.41
CA ALA A 59 5.90 2.98 -0.96
C ALA A 59 6.18 4.41 -0.46
N ILE A 60 6.58 4.57 0.81
CA ILE A 60 7.00 5.86 1.37
C ILE A 60 8.30 6.33 0.72
N ASP A 61 9.32 5.47 0.66
CA ASP A 61 10.62 5.79 0.03
C ASP A 61 10.49 6.19 -1.45
N THR A 62 9.55 5.57 -2.14
CA THR A 62 9.26 5.84 -3.55
C THR A 62 8.10 6.82 -3.74
N LYS A 63 7.67 7.55 -2.69
CA LYS A 63 6.63 8.59 -2.73
C LYS A 63 5.36 8.19 -3.49
N GLN A 64 4.86 6.96 -3.31
CA GLN A 64 3.67 6.43 -3.99
C GLN A 64 2.36 6.90 -3.31
N LYS A 65 2.01 8.16 -3.51
CA LYS A 65 0.87 8.84 -2.83
C LYS A 65 -0.48 8.17 -3.12
N LYS A 66 -0.76 7.86 -4.39
CA LYS A 66 -2.04 7.25 -4.80
C LYS A 66 -2.26 5.86 -4.18
N PHE A 67 -1.23 5.02 -4.17
CA PHE A 67 -1.25 3.71 -3.49
C PHE A 67 -1.59 3.85 -2.00
N ILE A 68 -0.95 4.80 -1.30
CA ILE A 68 -1.17 5.01 0.13
C ILE A 68 -2.58 5.52 0.44
N SER A 69 -3.13 6.37 -0.43
CA SER A 69 -4.51 6.88 -0.28
C SER A 69 -5.60 5.83 -0.58
N HIS A 70 -5.24 4.66 -1.10
CA HIS A 70 -6.20 3.62 -1.45
C HIS A 70 -6.98 3.12 -0.22
N PRO A 71 -8.31 2.90 -0.29
CA PRO A 71 -9.13 2.55 0.88
C PRO A 71 -8.66 1.31 1.65
N VAL A 72 -8.10 0.31 0.96
CA VAL A 72 -7.54 -0.90 1.60
C VAL A 72 -6.29 -0.54 2.41
N VAL A 73 -5.34 0.16 1.80
CA VAL A 73 -4.10 0.58 2.44
C VAL A 73 -4.38 1.52 3.60
N TYR A 74 -5.30 2.47 3.42
CA TYR A 74 -5.79 3.37 4.47
C TYR A 74 -6.39 2.60 5.66
N ASN A 75 -7.19 1.56 5.42
CA ASN A 75 -7.75 0.72 6.48
C ASN A 75 -6.67 -0.09 7.20
N LEU A 76 -5.68 -0.62 6.49
CA LEU A 76 -4.56 -1.34 7.08
C LEU A 76 -3.67 -0.40 7.93
N LEU A 77 -3.40 0.82 7.45
CA LEU A 77 -2.72 1.85 8.24
C LEU A 77 -3.50 2.21 9.50
N ASN A 78 -4.84 2.32 9.43
CA ASN A 78 -5.66 2.52 10.62
C ASN A 78 -5.58 1.34 11.59
N SER A 79 -5.54 0.11 11.08
CA SER A 79 -5.38 -1.08 11.90
C SER A 79 -4.01 -1.09 12.61
N ARG A 80 -2.94 -0.66 11.93
CA ARG A 80 -1.61 -0.51 12.54
C ARG A 80 -1.56 0.61 13.58
N TRP A 81 -2.24 1.72 13.32
CA TRP A 81 -2.27 2.87 14.22
C TRP A 81 -2.97 2.59 15.57
N TYR A 82 -4.10 1.88 15.54
CA TYR A 82 -4.88 1.58 16.75
C TYR A 82 -4.64 0.16 17.32
N GLN A 83 -3.97 -0.73 16.58
CA GLN A 83 -3.71 -2.12 16.95
C GLN A 83 -4.97 -2.81 17.53
N SER A 84 -4.88 -3.36 18.74
CA SER A 84 -5.97 -4.07 19.43
C SER A 84 -7.22 -3.21 19.67
N TYR A 85 -7.11 -1.88 19.63
CA TYR A 85 -8.21 -0.94 19.86
C TYR A 85 -8.94 -0.52 18.56
N PHE A 86 -8.54 -1.04 17.40
CA PHE A 86 -9.12 -0.66 16.10
C PHE A 86 -10.63 -0.98 16.01
N HIS A 87 -11.03 -2.19 16.42
CA HIS A 87 -12.42 -2.63 16.35
C HIS A 87 -13.31 -1.92 17.39
N VAL A 88 -12.78 -1.71 18.61
CA VAL A 88 -13.46 -1.01 19.72
C VAL A 88 -13.87 0.41 19.30
N ARG A 89 -13.03 1.10 18.52
CA ARG A 89 -13.31 2.44 18.01
C ARG A 89 -14.44 2.48 16.99
N LYS A 90 -14.69 1.42 16.22
CA LYS A 90 -15.69 1.43 15.13
C LYS A 90 -17.11 1.21 15.63
N GLU A 91 -17.29 0.84 16.88
CA GLU A 91 -18.63 0.62 17.43
C GLU A 91 -19.46 1.90 17.52
N SER A 92 -20.78 1.75 17.62
CA SER A 92 -21.73 2.85 17.74
C SER A 92 -21.65 3.51 19.13
N TRP A 93 -22.01 4.80 19.23
CA TRP A 93 -22.06 5.53 20.51
C TRP A 93 -23.02 4.95 21.54
N ARG A 94 -23.93 4.06 21.11
CA ARG A 94 -24.85 3.32 21.98
C ARG A 94 -24.24 2.08 22.62
N THR A 95 -23.08 1.61 22.17
CA THR A 95 -22.43 0.43 22.76
C THR A 95 -21.53 0.81 23.93
N PRO A 96 -21.44 -0.05 24.97
CA PRO A 96 -20.53 0.19 26.09
C PRO A 96 -19.06 0.31 25.68
N GLN A 97 -18.64 -0.33 24.58
CA GLN A 97 -17.24 -0.34 24.18
C GLN A 97 -16.77 0.99 23.60
N ARG A 98 -17.64 1.77 22.96
CA ARG A 98 -17.29 3.14 22.53
C ARG A 98 -17.01 4.05 23.72
N TRP A 99 -17.82 3.94 24.77
CA TRP A 99 -17.59 4.66 26.01
C TRP A 99 -16.27 4.25 26.67
N ARG A 100 -15.89 2.97 26.60
CA ARG A 100 -14.55 2.53 27.03
C ARG A 100 -13.43 3.26 26.30
N TYR A 101 -13.52 3.39 24.98
CA TYR A 101 -12.52 4.14 24.20
C TYR A 101 -12.46 5.63 24.62
N PHE A 102 -13.61 6.24 24.90
CA PHE A 102 -13.65 7.60 25.45
C PHE A 102 -12.95 7.68 26.81
N PHE A 103 -13.25 6.76 27.74
CA PHE A 103 -12.59 6.70 29.04
C PHE A 103 -11.10 6.40 28.94
N LEU A 104 -10.64 5.60 27.96
CA LEU A 104 -9.21 5.38 27.72
C LEU A 104 -8.50 6.67 27.28
N ASN A 105 -9.12 7.50 26.43
CA ASN A 105 -8.56 8.81 26.07
C ASN A 105 -8.59 9.83 27.21
N LEU A 106 -9.46 9.64 28.21
CA LEU A 106 -9.43 10.45 29.42
C LEU A 106 -8.36 9.92 30.38
N TRP A 107 -8.25 8.59 30.50
CA TRP A 107 -7.25 7.90 31.31
C TRP A 107 -5.82 8.24 30.90
N THR A 108 -5.54 8.41 29.61
CA THR A 108 -4.21 8.83 29.11
C THR A 108 -3.68 10.10 29.75
N VAL A 109 -4.56 11.06 30.08
CA VAL A 109 -4.18 12.31 30.78
C VAL A 109 -3.69 11.99 32.19
N PHE A 110 -4.40 11.13 32.92
CA PHE A 110 -4.00 10.67 34.24
C PHE A 110 -2.73 9.79 34.19
N ASP A 111 -2.64 8.91 33.19
CA ASP A 111 -1.54 7.99 32.99
C ASP A 111 -0.20 8.71 32.81
N ILE A 112 -0.15 9.86 32.12
CA ILE A 112 1.10 10.64 31.99
C ILE A 112 1.62 11.09 33.35
N VAL A 113 0.74 11.56 34.23
CA VAL A 113 1.13 12.09 35.54
C VAL A 113 1.59 10.97 36.47
N PHE A 114 0.90 9.82 36.45
CA PHE A 114 1.16 8.70 37.34
C PHE A 114 2.02 7.58 36.72
N PHE A 115 2.49 7.75 35.49
CA PHE A 115 3.26 6.76 34.73
C PHE A 115 4.34 6.04 35.55
N PRO A 116 5.28 6.73 36.22
CA PRO A 116 6.38 6.04 36.91
C PRO A 116 5.88 5.13 38.05
N PHE A 117 4.77 5.49 38.70
CA PHE A 117 4.16 4.67 39.75
C PHE A 117 3.35 3.51 39.18
N LEU A 118 2.50 3.77 38.18
CA LEU A 118 1.65 2.75 37.56
C LEU A 118 2.45 1.66 36.87
N PHE A 119 3.52 2.03 36.16
CA PHE A 119 4.39 1.07 35.48
C PHE A 119 5.05 0.11 36.47
N VAL A 120 5.59 0.62 37.58
CA VAL A 120 6.22 -0.20 38.64
C VAL A 120 5.18 -1.09 39.32
N ILE A 121 4.01 -0.57 39.66
CA ILE A 121 2.94 -1.35 40.29
C ILE A 121 2.51 -2.51 39.39
N PHE A 122 2.24 -2.26 38.11
CA PHE A 122 1.82 -3.33 37.19
C PHE A 122 2.94 -4.33 36.92
N PHE A 123 4.19 -3.88 36.88
CA PHE A 123 5.34 -4.77 36.77
C PHE A 123 5.47 -5.69 37.99
N VAL A 124 5.33 -5.17 39.21
CA VAL A 124 5.34 -5.97 40.44
C VAL A 124 4.17 -6.96 40.47
N VAL A 125 2.96 -6.54 40.08
CA VAL A 125 1.79 -7.43 39.95
C VAL A 125 2.06 -8.54 38.92
N HIS A 126 2.75 -8.23 37.82
CA HIS A 126 3.16 -9.23 36.84
C HIS A 126 4.14 -10.25 37.44
N LEU A 127 5.17 -9.80 38.15
CA LEU A 127 6.12 -10.67 38.84
C LEU A 127 5.43 -11.57 39.87
N ILE A 128 4.49 -11.02 40.65
CA ILE A 128 3.69 -11.79 41.63
C ILE A 128 2.82 -12.84 40.91
N LYS A 129 2.15 -12.47 39.81
CA LYS A 129 1.37 -13.43 39.00
C LYS A 129 2.25 -14.53 38.41
N GLN A 130 3.43 -14.18 37.90
CA GLN A 130 4.39 -15.14 37.37
C GLN A 130 4.89 -16.10 38.47
N ALA A 131 5.14 -15.60 39.67
CA ALA A 131 5.48 -16.43 40.83
C ALA A 131 4.32 -17.33 41.28
N LEU A 132 3.07 -16.86 41.20
CA LEU A 132 1.87 -17.66 41.50
C LEU A 132 1.60 -18.76 40.48
N ARG A 133 1.95 -18.58 39.19
CA ARG A 133 1.83 -19.62 38.14
C ARG A 133 2.65 -20.86 38.49
N ARG A 134 3.84 -20.66 39.04
CA ARG A 134 4.75 -21.72 39.46
C ARG A 134 4.32 -22.44 40.75
N LYS A 135 3.08 -22.27 41.24
CA LYS A 135 2.61 -22.95 42.47
C LYS A 135 1.48 -23.96 42.26
N ARG A 136 0.83 -24.01 41.08
CA ARG A 136 -0.27 -24.95 40.81
C ARG A 136 0.16 -26.08 39.89
N GLU A 137 -0.16 -27.31 40.29
CA GLU A 137 0.12 -28.48 39.48
C GLU A 137 -0.74 -28.50 38.21
N THR A 138 -0.09 -28.56 37.04
CA THR A 138 -0.75 -28.49 35.73
C THR A 138 -0.25 -29.60 34.81
N GLU A 139 -1.14 -30.22 34.03
CA GLU A 139 -0.83 -31.24 33.03
C GLU A 139 -1.23 -30.69 31.65
N ILE A 140 -0.26 -30.49 30.76
CA ILE A 140 -0.47 -29.89 29.43
C ILE A 140 -0.10 -30.92 28.35
N CYS A 141 -1.05 -31.26 27.49
CA CYS A 141 -0.83 -32.10 26.32
C CYS A 141 -0.88 -31.24 25.05
N PHE A 142 0.19 -31.26 24.25
CA PHE A 142 0.25 -30.64 22.94
C PHE A 142 -0.06 -31.69 21.88
N VAL A 143 -1.06 -31.43 21.05
CA VAL A 143 -1.49 -32.32 19.97
C VAL A 143 -1.23 -31.60 18.65
N LEU A 144 -0.40 -32.20 17.78
CA LEU A 144 -0.02 -31.61 16.51
C LEU A 144 -0.64 -32.42 15.38
N THR A 145 -1.74 -31.93 14.81
CA THR A 145 -2.37 -32.53 13.65
C THR A 145 -2.00 -31.73 12.40
N LEU A 146 -1.02 -32.25 11.66
CA LEU A 146 -0.40 -31.61 10.49
C LEU A 146 -0.78 -32.30 9.18
N GLY A 147 -1.07 -31.51 8.15
CA GLY A 147 -1.36 -31.93 6.78
C GLY A 147 -0.11 -32.32 5.96
N LYS A 148 -0.31 -32.88 4.75
CA LYS A 148 0.79 -33.34 3.88
C LYS A 148 1.67 -32.19 3.38
N ASP A 149 1.04 -31.04 3.19
CA ASP A 149 1.64 -29.84 2.61
C ASP A 149 2.12 -28.85 3.69
N SER A 150 2.24 -29.31 4.95
CA SER A 150 2.72 -28.48 6.07
C SER A 150 4.13 -27.97 5.79
N SER A 151 4.32 -26.66 5.90
CA SER A 151 5.64 -26.07 5.70
C SER A 151 6.56 -26.37 6.90
N LYS A 152 7.87 -26.40 6.65
CA LYS A 152 8.87 -26.54 7.72
C LYS A 152 8.80 -25.35 8.69
N GLU A 153 8.46 -24.18 8.18
CA GLU A 153 8.31 -22.93 8.92
C GLU A 153 7.16 -23.00 9.95
N GLU A 154 6.00 -23.53 9.58
CA GLU A 154 4.87 -23.71 10.50
C GLU A 154 5.22 -24.66 11.65
N PHE A 155 5.91 -25.76 11.33
CA PHE A 155 6.34 -26.72 12.33
C PHE A 155 7.39 -26.15 13.29
N ASP A 156 8.35 -25.39 12.77
CA ASP A 156 9.31 -24.65 13.60
C ASP A 156 8.63 -23.58 14.47
N LEU A 157 7.58 -22.92 13.98
CA LEU A 157 6.77 -21.99 14.77
C LEU A 157 6.07 -22.71 15.94
N ILE A 158 5.48 -23.88 15.70
CA ILE A 158 4.85 -24.70 16.75
C ILE A 158 5.89 -25.12 17.80
N LYS A 159 7.05 -25.65 17.39
CA LYS A 159 8.13 -26.03 18.33
C LYS A 159 8.59 -24.86 19.20
N ARG A 160 8.83 -23.69 18.60
CA ARG A 160 9.21 -22.46 19.33
C ARG A 160 8.11 -22.02 20.31
N THR A 161 6.86 -22.20 19.95
CA THR A 161 5.70 -21.89 20.80
C THR A 161 5.62 -22.83 21.99
N ILE A 162 5.78 -24.13 21.77
CA ILE A 162 5.82 -25.13 22.86
C ILE A 162 6.97 -24.82 23.81
N ASN A 163 8.17 -24.52 23.29
CA ASN A 163 9.33 -24.11 24.10
C ASN A 163 9.06 -22.85 24.93
N TYR A 164 8.36 -21.86 24.37
CA TYR A 164 7.93 -20.67 25.10
C TYR A 164 7.00 -21.03 26.26
N ILE A 165 5.99 -21.89 26.02
CA ILE A 165 5.05 -22.33 27.06
C ILE A 165 5.77 -23.11 28.17
N VAL A 166 6.72 -23.99 27.81
CA VAL A 166 7.54 -24.75 28.75
C VAL A 166 8.39 -23.83 29.63
N ARG A 167 8.96 -22.77 29.05
CA ARG A 167 9.74 -21.74 29.79
C ARG A 167 8.88 -21.00 30.80
N GLU A 168 7.63 -20.69 30.44
CA GLU A 168 6.71 -19.95 31.31
C GLU A 168 6.17 -20.79 32.48
N TYR A 169 5.80 -22.05 32.25
CA TYR A 169 5.27 -22.95 33.28
C TYR A 169 6.36 -23.68 34.09
N GLY A 170 7.53 -23.92 33.49
CA GLY A 170 8.64 -24.67 34.08
C GLY A 170 8.36 -26.18 34.20
N CYS A 171 9.32 -26.97 34.71
CA CYS A 171 9.19 -28.43 34.86
C CYS A 171 8.89 -28.89 36.30
N HIS A 172 8.89 -28.00 37.29
CA HIS A 172 8.68 -28.35 38.69
C HIS A 172 7.21 -28.62 39.04
N PHE A 173 6.29 -27.83 38.46
CA PHE A 173 4.86 -27.88 38.77
C PHE A 173 3.99 -28.18 37.54
N ALA A 174 4.61 -28.34 36.36
CA ALA A 174 3.89 -28.72 35.15
C ALA A 174 4.48 -30.00 34.55
N LYS A 175 3.59 -30.88 34.09
CA LYS A 175 3.95 -32.06 33.29
C LYS A 175 3.49 -31.84 31.85
N TYR A 176 4.29 -32.29 30.90
CA TYR A 176 4.05 -32.10 29.48
C TYR A 176 3.90 -33.43 28.75
N CYS A 177 3.07 -33.44 27.72
CA CYS A 177 2.95 -34.52 26.78
C CYS A 177 2.87 -33.93 25.37
N VAL A 178 3.51 -34.55 24.39
CA VAL A 178 3.40 -34.16 22.98
C VAL A 178 2.91 -35.38 22.20
N VAL A 179 1.81 -35.21 21.47
CA VAL A 179 1.22 -36.21 20.58
C VAL A 179 1.47 -35.76 19.15
N LEU A 180 2.26 -36.53 18.43
CA LEU A 180 2.59 -36.34 17.01
C LEU A 180 2.64 -37.73 16.37
N HIS A 181 1.96 -37.93 15.24
CA HIS A 181 1.93 -39.21 14.52
C HIS A 181 2.49 -39.12 13.11
N GLU A 182 3.04 -40.25 12.64
CA GLU A 182 3.39 -40.54 11.25
C GLU A 182 3.06 -42.01 10.97
N ASP A 183 2.34 -42.28 9.87
CA ASP A 183 1.95 -43.63 9.44
C ASP A 183 1.38 -44.50 10.59
N HIS A 184 0.45 -43.94 11.37
CA HIS A 184 -0.20 -44.58 12.51
C HIS A 184 0.73 -44.93 13.70
N LYS A 185 1.94 -44.36 13.77
CA LYS A 185 2.89 -44.50 14.89
C LYS A 185 3.17 -43.14 15.53
N MET A 186 3.27 -43.10 16.87
CA MET A 186 3.68 -41.88 17.58
C MET A 186 5.18 -41.60 17.41
N ILE A 187 5.50 -40.35 17.10
CA ILE A 187 6.86 -39.81 17.02
C ILE A 187 7.09 -38.84 18.20
N GLY A 188 8.28 -38.89 18.78
CA GLY A 188 8.65 -38.01 19.90
C GLY A 188 8.13 -38.58 21.21
N ASN A 189 8.96 -39.37 21.89
CA ASN A 189 8.63 -40.01 23.16
C ASN A 189 8.55 -38.97 24.31
N ILE A 190 7.54 -38.09 24.29
CA ILE A 190 7.28 -37.09 25.33
C ILE A 190 5.92 -37.38 25.96
N ASN A 191 5.96 -38.08 27.09
CA ASN A 191 4.77 -38.50 27.83
C ASN A 191 4.77 -37.93 29.25
N PHE A 192 3.61 -37.97 29.91
CA PHE A 192 3.47 -37.47 31.28
C PHE A 192 4.18 -38.32 32.36
N LYS A 193 4.74 -39.50 32.01
CA LYS A 193 5.41 -40.41 32.96
C LYS A 193 6.88 -40.06 33.15
N GLU A 194 7.54 -39.55 32.12
CA GLU A 194 8.95 -39.15 32.19
C GLU A 194 9.08 -37.81 32.91
N ARG A 195 9.77 -37.83 34.07
CA ARG A 195 10.05 -36.64 34.86
C ARG A 195 11.33 -36.01 34.31
N CYS A 196 11.21 -34.99 33.46
CA CYS A 196 12.38 -34.21 33.05
C CYS A 196 12.98 -33.49 34.26
N SER A 197 14.27 -33.69 34.51
CA SER A 197 14.98 -33.06 35.63
C SER A 197 15.26 -31.58 35.40
N THR A 198 15.37 -31.14 34.14
CA THR A 198 15.68 -29.75 33.78
C THR A 198 14.87 -29.26 32.58
N GLU A 199 14.59 -27.95 32.53
CA GLU A 199 13.89 -27.30 31.40
C GLU A 199 14.66 -27.46 30.08
N ALA A 200 15.99 -27.39 30.13
CA ALA A 200 16.85 -27.50 28.96
C ALA A 200 16.74 -28.88 28.28
N GLU A 201 16.60 -29.95 29.06
CA GLU A 201 16.43 -31.32 28.53
C GLU A 201 15.11 -31.48 27.78
N LEU A 202 14.01 -30.99 28.33
CA LEU A 202 12.71 -31.05 27.67
C LEU A 202 12.69 -30.23 26.38
N ARG A 203 13.30 -29.04 26.39
CA ARG A 203 13.41 -28.19 25.20
C ARG A 203 14.26 -28.83 24.10
N ALA A 204 15.37 -29.47 24.45
CA ALA A 204 16.19 -30.21 23.50
C ALA A 204 15.41 -31.36 22.82
N ARG A 205 14.55 -32.05 23.57
CA ARG A 205 13.67 -33.10 23.01
C ARG A 205 12.59 -32.54 22.09
N ILE A 206 12.03 -31.37 22.40
CA ILE A 206 11.07 -30.68 21.53
C ILE A 206 11.76 -30.21 20.24
N ASP A 207 12.97 -29.67 20.34
CA ASP A 207 13.74 -29.20 19.19
C ASP A 207 14.16 -30.36 18.26
N ALA A 208 14.36 -31.56 18.83
CA ALA A 208 14.67 -32.79 18.10
C ALA A 208 13.47 -33.42 17.37
N LEU A 209 12.24 -32.91 17.56
CA LEU A 209 11.08 -33.39 16.82
C LEU A 209 11.25 -33.10 15.32
N GLN A 210 11.00 -34.14 14.51
CA GLN A 210 11.05 -34.07 13.05
C GLN A 210 9.66 -33.83 12.46
N LEU A 211 9.62 -33.15 11.32
CA LEU A 211 8.38 -32.92 10.58
C LEU A 211 7.89 -34.27 10.02
N PRO A 212 6.63 -34.69 10.28
CA PRO A 212 6.11 -35.95 9.77
C PRO A 212 6.01 -35.93 8.24
N SER A 213 6.37 -37.04 7.59
CA SER A 213 6.33 -37.20 6.13
C SER A 213 4.95 -37.58 5.58
N SER A 214 4.02 -38.02 6.44
CA SER A 214 2.66 -38.39 6.09
C SER A 214 1.61 -37.66 6.95
N THR A 215 0.37 -37.63 6.46
CA THR A 215 -0.74 -36.92 7.14
C THR A 215 -1.20 -37.64 8.38
N SER A 216 -1.24 -36.92 9.50
CA SER A 216 -1.87 -37.38 10.75
C SER A 216 -3.41 -37.36 10.66
N SER A 217 -4.06 -38.35 11.29
CA SER A 217 -5.52 -38.41 11.44
C SER A 217 -5.91 -37.81 12.79
N LEU A 218 -6.72 -36.73 12.78
CA LEU A 218 -7.20 -36.08 14.00
C LEU A 218 -7.85 -37.08 14.98
N CYS A 219 -8.55 -38.08 14.46
CA CYS A 219 -9.21 -39.09 15.29
C CYS A 219 -8.19 -39.93 16.09
N GLU A 220 -7.07 -40.28 15.46
CA GLU A 220 -5.98 -41.04 16.09
C GLU A 220 -5.23 -40.20 17.12
N ASP A 221 -4.95 -38.93 16.79
CA ASP A 221 -4.33 -37.97 17.69
C ASP A 221 -5.17 -37.75 18.97
N LEU A 222 -6.50 -37.64 18.82
CA LEU A 222 -7.42 -37.52 19.96
C LEU A 222 -7.53 -38.83 20.76
N MET A 223 -7.49 -40.00 20.12
CA MET A 223 -7.47 -41.29 20.82
C MET A 223 -6.19 -41.47 21.64
N ALA A 224 -5.03 -41.09 21.10
CA ALA A 224 -3.76 -41.07 21.83
C ALA A 224 -3.80 -40.10 23.02
N THR A 225 -4.37 -38.92 22.82
CA THR A 225 -4.58 -37.92 23.88
C THR A 225 -5.43 -38.49 25.02
N ARG A 226 -6.55 -39.14 24.69
CA ARG A 226 -7.39 -39.85 25.66
C ARG A 226 -6.59 -40.90 26.44
N SER A 227 -5.80 -41.72 25.74
CA SER A 227 -4.95 -42.74 26.36
C SER A 227 -3.91 -42.13 27.33
N ALA A 228 -3.33 -40.98 26.97
CA ALA A 228 -2.36 -40.28 27.81
C ALA A 228 -2.95 -39.79 29.13
N PHE A 229 -4.21 -39.31 29.12
CA PHE A 229 -4.90 -38.86 30.34
C PHE A 229 -5.54 -39.99 31.16
N THR A 230 -5.89 -41.13 30.55
CA THR A 230 -6.55 -42.27 31.23
C THR A 230 -5.59 -43.24 31.91
N ASN A 231 -4.36 -43.41 31.37
CA ASN A 231 -3.36 -44.36 31.89
C ASN A 231 -2.63 -43.90 33.18
N GLN A 232 -3.18 -42.95 33.95
CA GLN A 232 -2.55 -42.40 35.15
C GLN A 232 -3.39 -42.54 36.43
N THR A 233 -2.70 -42.71 37.56
CA THR A 233 -3.22 -42.42 38.90
C THR A 233 -3.43 -40.91 39.03
N HIS A 234 -4.63 -40.44 38.73
CA HIS A 234 -4.98 -39.03 38.74
C HIS A 234 -4.61 -38.36 40.06
N ARG A 235 -3.83 -37.27 40.01
CA ARG A 235 -3.87 -36.26 41.08
C ARG A 235 -5.18 -35.50 40.93
N LYS A 236 -6.13 -35.74 41.84
CA LYS A 236 -7.50 -35.18 41.77
C LYS A 236 -7.57 -33.64 41.70
N GLU A 237 -6.48 -32.94 42.00
CA GLU A 237 -6.44 -31.47 42.09
C GLU A 237 -5.63 -30.77 40.98
N ALA A 238 -5.00 -31.50 40.05
CA ALA A 238 -4.20 -30.90 38.98
C ALA A 238 -5.08 -30.37 37.82
N ARG A 239 -4.74 -29.19 37.29
CA ARG A 239 -5.42 -28.62 36.11
C ARG A 239 -4.96 -29.33 34.84
N LYS A 240 -5.90 -29.79 34.01
CA LYS A 240 -5.62 -30.52 32.76
C LYS A 240 -5.96 -29.67 31.55
N ALA A 241 -5.02 -29.55 30.61
CA ALA A 241 -5.17 -28.77 29.39
C ALA A 241 -4.66 -29.55 28.17
N VAL A 242 -5.36 -29.38 27.04
CA VAL A 242 -4.99 -29.89 25.72
C VAL A 242 -4.88 -28.70 24.77
N VAL A 243 -3.74 -28.56 24.12
CA VAL A 243 -3.50 -27.55 23.08
C VAL A 243 -3.42 -28.27 21.74
N LEU A 244 -4.39 -28.02 20.86
CA LEU A 244 -4.54 -28.71 19.59
C LEU A 244 -4.11 -27.79 18.45
N PHE A 245 -2.93 -28.05 17.86
CA PHE A 245 -2.45 -27.34 16.68
C PHE A 245 -2.98 -27.98 15.41
N LEU A 246 -3.60 -27.17 14.54
CA LEU A 246 -4.26 -27.58 13.31
C LEU A 246 -3.82 -26.67 12.17
N ASN A 247 -3.44 -27.23 11.01
CA ASN A 247 -3.05 -26.43 9.86
C ASN A 247 -3.95 -26.51 8.62
N ASP A 248 -4.82 -27.53 8.53
CA ASP A 248 -5.77 -27.68 7.44
C ASP A 248 -7.16 -28.05 7.95
N SER A 249 -8.17 -27.23 7.63
CA SER A 249 -9.59 -27.54 7.92
C SER A 249 -10.32 -28.24 6.77
N LEU A 250 -9.79 -28.24 5.54
CA LEU A 250 -10.53 -28.71 4.36
C LEU A 250 -10.75 -30.22 4.33
N ARG A 251 -9.96 -31.00 5.07
CA ARG A 251 -10.20 -32.45 5.24
C ARG A 251 -11.20 -32.81 6.34
N MET A 252 -11.70 -31.83 7.10
CA MET A 252 -12.73 -32.06 8.14
C MET A 252 -14.15 -32.26 7.55
N VAL A 253 -14.33 -32.12 6.23
CA VAL A 253 -15.65 -31.98 5.59
C VAL A 253 -16.48 -33.27 5.52
N ASN A 254 -15.93 -34.44 5.87
CA ASN A 254 -16.72 -35.68 5.91
C ASN A 254 -17.25 -36.07 7.31
N ALA A 255 -16.90 -35.35 8.37
CA ALA A 255 -17.33 -35.71 9.72
C ALA A 255 -18.02 -34.54 10.43
N ASN A 256 -19.22 -34.80 10.95
CA ASN A 256 -19.80 -33.98 12.01
C ASN A 256 -18.83 -33.96 13.20
N ILE A 257 -17.99 -32.93 13.30
CA ILE A 257 -16.94 -32.80 14.33
C ILE A 257 -17.49 -32.95 15.76
N GLU A 258 -18.74 -32.51 16.01
CA GLU A 258 -19.43 -32.69 17.30
C GLU A 258 -19.70 -34.16 17.67
N ARG A 259 -19.68 -35.08 16.70
CA ARG A 259 -19.95 -36.51 16.90
C ARG A 259 -18.68 -37.36 16.97
N LEU A 260 -17.48 -36.78 16.95
CA LEU A 260 -16.25 -37.53 17.17
C LEU A 260 -16.25 -38.13 18.59
N PRO A 261 -16.34 -39.47 18.74
CA PRO A 261 -16.40 -40.12 20.06
C PRO A 261 -15.24 -39.73 20.99
N PRO A 262 -13.98 -39.66 20.54
CA PRO A 262 -12.85 -39.30 21.40
C PRO A 262 -12.95 -37.87 21.97
N LEU A 263 -13.48 -36.92 21.19
CA LEU A 263 -13.56 -35.52 21.60
C LEU A 263 -14.58 -35.35 22.74
N LYS A 264 -15.72 -36.05 22.66
CA LYS A 264 -16.75 -36.03 23.72
C LYS A 264 -16.21 -36.61 25.03
N GLU A 265 -15.51 -37.74 24.95
CA GLU A 265 -14.92 -38.40 26.12
C GLU A 265 -13.84 -37.54 26.80
N ILE A 266 -13.02 -36.81 26.03
CA ILE A 266 -12.03 -35.87 26.61
C ILE A 266 -12.73 -34.69 27.30
N LYS A 267 -13.83 -34.17 26.73
CA LYS A 267 -14.64 -33.11 27.34
C LYS A 267 -15.25 -33.59 28.67
N ASP A 268 -15.69 -34.84 28.75
CA ASP A 268 -16.24 -35.45 29.96
C ASP A 268 -15.19 -35.64 31.08
N MET A 269 -13.89 -35.66 30.74
CA MET A 269 -12.78 -35.75 31.71
C MET A 269 -12.40 -34.42 32.38
N GLN A 270 -13.20 -33.36 32.21
CA GLN A 270 -12.93 -32.00 32.71
C GLN A 270 -11.57 -31.43 32.24
N VAL A 271 -11.16 -31.78 31.02
CA VAL A 271 -9.95 -31.27 30.37
C VAL A 271 -10.30 -30.05 29.52
N ASN A 272 -9.54 -28.96 29.66
CA ASN A 272 -9.74 -27.78 28.82
C ASN A 272 -9.05 -27.95 27.46
N ILE A 273 -9.80 -27.83 26.37
CA ILE A 273 -9.30 -27.97 25.00
C ILE A 273 -9.14 -26.60 24.35
N PHE A 274 -7.94 -26.32 23.83
CA PHE A 274 -7.54 -25.09 23.16
C PHE A 274 -7.16 -25.35 21.70
N PRO A 275 -8.10 -25.19 20.75
CA PRO A 275 -7.82 -25.33 19.33
C PRO A 275 -7.07 -24.09 18.80
N VAL A 276 -5.94 -24.34 18.15
CA VAL A 276 -5.03 -23.34 17.59
C VAL A 276 -4.85 -23.64 16.10
N GLY A 277 -5.45 -22.82 15.27
CA GLY A 277 -5.27 -22.85 13.82
C GLY A 277 -4.04 -22.08 13.39
N ILE A 278 -3.20 -22.69 12.56
CA ILE A 278 -2.03 -22.04 11.93
C ILE A 278 -2.19 -22.16 10.42
N GLY A 279 -1.96 -21.07 9.68
CA GLY A 279 -1.98 -21.11 8.22
C GLY A 279 -3.32 -20.73 7.56
N GLU A 280 -3.30 -20.55 6.25
CA GLU A 280 -4.43 -20.03 5.45
C GLU A 280 -5.66 -20.96 5.49
N TYR A 281 -5.42 -22.27 5.66
CA TYR A 281 -6.46 -23.28 5.57
C TYR A 281 -7.20 -23.56 6.88
N ALA A 282 -6.78 -22.95 8.00
CA ALA A 282 -7.39 -23.12 9.32
C ALA A 282 -8.53 -22.11 9.58
N LYS A 283 -9.79 -22.55 9.61
CA LYS A 283 -10.97 -21.68 9.78
C LYS A 283 -11.37 -21.54 11.25
N LEU A 284 -11.42 -20.31 11.75
CA LEU A 284 -11.81 -20.01 13.14
C LEU A 284 -13.20 -20.53 13.51
N SER A 285 -14.15 -20.52 12.57
CA SER A 285 -15.52 -21.04 12.78
C SER A 285 -15.57 -22.55 13.03
N GLU A 286 -14.61 -23.32 12.51
CA GLU A 286 -14.52 -24.76 12.70
C GLU A 286 -13.77 -25.10 13.99
N LEU A 287 -12.71 -24.36 14.29
CA LEU A 287 -11.94 -24.48 15.54
C LEU A 287 -12.81 -24.22 16.78
N ASN A 288 -13.71 -23.24 16.72
CA ASN A 288 -14.65 -22.94 17.82
C ASN A 288 -15.57 -24.12 18.18
N LYS A 289 -15.83 -25.04 17.26
CA LYS A 289 -16.66 -26.24 17.52
C LYS A 289 -15.93 -27.26 18.40
N MET A 290 -14.60 -27.25 18.42
CA MET A 290 -13.78 -28.20 19.18
C MET A 290 -13.48 -27.74 20.60
N ALA A 291 -13.52 -26.44 20.85
CA ALA A 291 -13.21 -25.87 22.15
C ALA A 291 -14.20 -26.30 23.27
N THR A 292 -13.73 -26.29 24.51
CA THR A 292 -14.56 -26.47 25.73
C THR A 292 -15.19 -25.15 26.19
N LYS A 293 -16.19 -25.18 27.09
CA LYS A 293 -16.88 -23.96 27.58
C LYS A 293 -15.95 -22.85 28.09
N ASP A 294 -14.81 -23.22 28.66
CA ASP A 294 -13.80 -22.28 29.18
C ASP A 294 -12.63 -22.02 28.20
N GLY A 295 -12.60 -22.69 27.04
CA GLY A 295 -11.54 -22.60 26.04
C GLY A 295 -11.95 -21.75 24.84
N THR A 296 -11.12 -20.77 24.45
CA THR A 296 -11.34 -19.97 23.23
C THR A 296 -10.48 -20.50 22.09
N ALA A 297 -11.08 -20.77 20.92
CA ALA A 297 -10.30 -21.13 19.74
C ALA A 297 -9.61 -19.89 19.15
N ARG A 298 -8.43 -20.10 18.56
CA ARG A 298 -7.63 -19.01 17.99
C ARG A 298 -7.06 -19.41 16.63
N HIS A 299 -6.94 -18.43 15.73
CA HIS A 299 -6.32 -18.58 14.41
C HIS A 299 -5.15 -17.61 14.29
N PHE A 300 -4.05 -18.08 13.74
CA PHE A 300 -2.82 -17.33 13.56
C PHE A 300 -2.25 -17.55 12.16
N GLY A 301 -1.61 -16.51 11.61
CA GLY A 301 -0.87 -16.63 10.36
C GLY A 301 0.46 -17.38 10.55
N GLU A 302 1.00 -17.91 9.45
CA GLU A 302 2.25 -18.70 9.40
C GLU A 302 3.50 -17.92 9.89
N TYR A 303 3.41 -16.59 9.98
CA TYR A 303 4.53 -15.70 10.33
C TYR A 303 4.31 -14.90 11.61
N GLU A 304 3.37 -15.32 12.46
CA GLU A 304 3.16 -14.74 13.79
C GLU A 304 4.35 -15.04 14.73
N SER A 305 4.49 -14.23 15.79
CA SER A 305 5.52 -14.48 16.80
C SER A 305 5.11 -15.64 17.71
N HIS A 306 6.02 -16.60 17.92
CA HIS A 306 5.87 -17.69 18.88
C HIS A 306 5.54 -17.21 20.30
N GLU A 307 5.99 -16.00 20.69
CA GLU A 307 5.63 -15.40 21.97
C GLU A 307 4.16 -14.99 22.01
N THR A 308 3.64 -14.36 20.94
CA THR A 308 2.23 -13.97 20.83
C THR A 308 1.34 -15.21 20.88
N LEU A 309 1.70 -16.22 20.09
CA LEU A 309 1.01 -17.50 20.01
C LEU A 309 1.00 -18.21 21.37
N GLY A 310 2.17 -18.33 22.00
CA GLY A 310 2.34 -18.97 23.29
C GLY A 310 1.59 -18.25 24.41
N THR A 311 1.65 -16.92 24.44
CA THR A 311 0.92 -16.11 25.42
C THR A 311 -0.59 -16.32 25.29
N ALA A 312 -1.13 -16.32 24.08
CA ALA A 312 -2.56 -16.54 23.84
C ALA A 312 -3.04 -17.92 24.35
N VAL A 313 -2.24 -18.96 24.16
CA VAL A 313 -2.52 -20.32 24.65
C VAL A 313 -2.50 -20.38 26.19
N ILE A 314 -1.49 -19.77 26.82
CA ILE A 314 -1.35 -19.73 28.30
C ILE A 314 -2.57 -19.03 28.94
N GLN A 315 -3.04 -17.96 28.31
CA GLN A 315 -4.13 -17.13 28.82
C GLN A 315 -5.50 -17.82 28.75
N GLY A 316 -5.76 -18.58 27.67
CA GLY A 316 -6.98 -19.39 27.57
C GLY A 316 -7.11 -20.40 28.71
N ASN A 317 -5.98 -20.93 29.22
CA ASN A 317 -5.95 -21.91 30.30
C ASN A 317 -6.30 -21.36 31.70
N MET A 318 -6.51 -20.03 31.81
CA MET A 318 -6.62 -19.33 33.08
C MET A 318 -8.00 -18.64 33.19
N GLY A 319 -9.06 -19.43 33.29
CA GLY A 319 -10.40 -18.94 33.64
C GLY A 319 -10.36 -18.00 34.86
N SER A 320 -11.13 -16.91 34.76
CA SER A 320 -11.13 -15.71 35.62
C SER A 320 -11.03 -16.02 37.11
N VAL A 321 -9.97 -15.50 37.76
CA VAL A 321 -9.87 -15.42 39.22
C VAL A 321 -9.42 -13.99 39.55
N THR A 322 -10.31 -13.17 40.11
CA THR A 322 -10.14 -12.23 41.27
C THR A 322 -10.83 -10.87 41.14
N GLY A 323 -11.65 -10.50 42.16
CA GLY A 323 -11.53 -9.29 43.00
C GLY A 323 -12.14 -7.94 42.55
N PHE A 324 -12.90 -7.28 43.44
CA PHE A 324 -13.66 -6.03 43.23
C PHE A 324 -12.83 -4.79 42.76
N ILE A 325 -11.56 -4.64 43.16
CA ILE A 325 -10.66 -3.57 42.67
C ILE A 325 -10.14 -3.88 41.25
N ILE A 326 -10.05 -5.17 40.92
CA ILE A 326 -9.63 -5.68 39.62
C ILE A 326 -10.81 -5.59 38.63
N ASP A 327 -12.05 -5.76 39.07
CA ASP A 327 -13.27 -5.60 38.25
C ASP A 327 -13.42 -4.18 37.68
N MET A 328 -13.04 -3.13 38.41
CA MET A 328 -13.03 -1.75 37.90
C MET A 328 -12.05 -1.58 36.72
N PHE A 329 -10.88 -2.23 36.80
CA PHE A 329 -9.86 -2.20 35.74
C PHE A 329 -10.18 -3.16 34.58
N TYR A 330 -10.84 -4.29 34.87
CA TYR A 330 -11.38 -5.22 33.86
C TYR A 330 -12.50 -4.58 33.05
N PHE A 331 -13.37 -3.79 33.69
CA PHE A 331 -14.45 -3.04 33.05
C PHE A 331 -13.92 -2.01 32.05
N LEU A 332 -12.76 -1.40 32.32
CA LEU A 332 -12.13 -0.38 31.47
C LEU A 332 -11.28 -0.97 30.33
N THR A 333 -10.65 -2.13 30.50
CA THR A 333 -9.62 -2.63 29.56
C THR A 333 -10.02 -3.80 28.67
N GLY A 334 -11.12 -4.52 28.96
CA GLY A 334 -11.94 -5.30 27.99
C GLY A 334 -11.31 -6.34 27.04
N ILE A 335 -9.99 -6.59 27.03
CA ILE A 335 -9.35 -7.56 26.13
C ILE A 335 -9.34 -8.94 26.81
N GLU A 336 -10.07 -9.93 26.29
CA GLU A 336 -10.04 -11.30 26.84
C GLU A 336 -8.69 -11.97 26.59
N GLY A 337 -8.07 -12.45 27.67
CA GLY A 337 -6.81 -13.20 27.65
C GLY A 337 -5.64 -12.48 28.34
N LYS A 338 -5.36 -11.21 28.05
CA LYS A 338 -4.09 -10.57 28.48
C LYS A 338 -3.97 -10.31 30.00
N ASN A 339 -2.78 -10.54 30.57
CA ASN A 339 -2.47 -10.07 31.94
C ASN A 339 -2.66 -8.56 32.03
N ILE A 340 -3.01 -8.01 33.22
CA ILE A 340 -3.18 -6.55 33.41
C ILE A 340 -1.94 -5.78 32.94
N TYR A 341 -0.74 -6.29 33.24
CA TYR A 341 0.51 -5.73 32.74
C TYR A 341 0.66 -5.82 31.21
N GLU A 342 0.29 -6.94 30.58
CA GLU A 342 0.35 -7.09 29.13
C GLU A 342 -0.67 -6.18 28.42
N LYS A 343 -1.86 -5.98 29.01
CA LYS A 343 -2.85 -5.01 28.52
C LYS A 343 -2.33 -3.59 28.65
N TYR A 344 -1.75 -3.26 29.81
CA TYR A 344 -1.15 -1.96 30.04
C TYR A 344 0.01 -1.73 29.07
N LYS A 345 0.88 -2.73 28.86
CA LYS A 345 1.97 -2.69 27.87
C LYS A 345 1.43 -2.49 26.46
N ASP A 346 0.40 -3.24 26.05
CA ASP A 346 -0.23 -3.12 24.73
C ASP A 346 -0.82 -1.71 24.50
N TYR A 347 -1.56 -1.19 25.48
CA TYR A 347 -2.00 0.22 25.52
C TYR A 347 -0.81 1.17 25.42
N PHE A 348 0.24 0.92 26.19
CA PHE A 348 1.42 1.78 26.30
C PHE A 348 2.27 1.80 25.02
N THR A 349 2.30 0.71 24.26
CA THR A 349 3.07 0.60 23.00
C THR A 349 2.24 0.86 21.75
N THR A 350 0.92 1.03 21.87
CA THR A 350 0.06 1.31 20.71
C THR A 350 0.40 2.69 20.13
N PRO A 351 0.70 2.82 18.81
CA PRO A 351 1.18 4.08 18.20
C PRO A 351 0.28 5.28 18.46
N TYR A 352 -1.04 5.08 18.44
CA TYR A 352 -2.00 6.14 18.75
C TYR A 352 -1.82 6.74 20.14
N PHE A 353 -1.63 5.91 21.17
CA PHE A 353 -1.49 6.40 22.54
C PHE A 353 -0.11 7.01 22.77
N VAL A 354 0.93 6.52 22.08
CA VAL A 354 2.25 7.16 22.06
C VAL A 354 2.13 8.58 21.52
N PHE A 355 1.52 8.76 20.35
CA PHE A 355 1.24 10.08 19.76
C PHE A 355 0.42 10.98 20.67
N PHE A 356 -0.66 10.45 21.27
CA PHE A 356 -1.53 11.24 22.14
C PHE A 356 -0.78 11.75 23.37
N ARG A 357 0.09 10.93 23.96
CA ARG A 357 0.91 11.33 25.10
C ARG A 357 1.98 12.34 24.73
N ASP A 358 2.62 12.16 23.58
CA ASP A 358 3.58 13.13 23.04
C ASP A 358 2.93 14.50 22.77
N THR A 359 1.73 14.49 22.18
CA THR A 359 0.87 15.68 22.01
C THR A 359 0.56 16.36 23.34
N LEU A 360 0.20 15.58 24.37
CA LEU A 360 -0.07 16.13 25.70
C LEU A 360 1.19 16.72 26.35
N SER A 361 2.36 16.12 26.11
CA SER A 361 3.64 16.67 26.57
C SER A 361 3.93 18.04 25.93
N TYR A 362 3.64 18.23 24.64
CA TYR A 362 3.70 19.55 23.99
C TYR A 362 2.71 20.55 24.59
N LEU A 363 1.49 20.11 24.91
CA LEU A 363 0.49 20.97 25.55
C LEU A 363 0.90 21.39 26.97
N ILE A 364 1.47 20.47 27.76
CA ILE A 364 2.00 20.78 29.09
C ILE A 364 3.15 21.79 28.97
N LEU A 365 4.07 21.59 28.03
CA LEU A 365 5.17 22.52 27.78
C LEU A 365 4.67 23.91 27.37
N LEU A 366 3.61 23.96 26.55
CA LEU A 366 2.95 25.22 26.19
C LEU A 366 2.31 25.91 27.40
N VAL A 367 1.65 25.17 28.29
CA VAL A 367 1.09 25.72 29.54
C VAL A 367 2.19 26.26 30.46
N LEU A 368 3.33 25.59 30.54
CA LEU A 368 4.49 26.11 31.29
C LEU A 368 5.03 27.42 30.70
N HIS A 369 5.08 27.54 29.37
CA HIS A 369 5.47 28.78 28.70
C HIS A 369 4.44 29.89 28.87
N PHE A 370 3.16 29.54 28.84
CA PHE A 370 2.12 30.50 29.17
C PHE A 370 2.29 31.03 30.59
N ALA A 371 2.59 30.16 31.56
CA ALA A 371 2.85 30.57 32.94
C ALA A 371 4.11 31.43 33.09
N ILE A 372 5.19 31.13 32.36
CA ILE A 372 6.41 31.94 32.44
C ILE A 372 6.23 33.32 31.80
N CYS A 373 5.51 33.42 30.68
CA CYS A 373 5.19 34.70 30.05
C CYS A 373 4.32 35.62 30.92
N LEU A 374 3.57 35.07 31.88
CA LEU A 374 2.80 35.83 32.86
C LEU A 374 3.57 36.13 34.14
N SER A 375 4.72 35.48 34.35
CA SER A 375 5.52 35.66 35.55
C SER A 375 6.43 36.88 35.41
N PRO A 376 6.68 37.64 36.49
CA PRO A 376 7.61 38.77 36.43
C PRO A 376 9.05 38.28 36.23
N SER A 377 9.84 39.06 35.49
CA SER A 377 11.25 38.75 35.20
C SER A 377 12.10 38.76 36.48
N ALA A 378 12.95 37.75 36.64
CA ALA A 378 13.84 37.61 37.79
C ALA A 378 15.23 37.12 37.36
N ILE A 379 16.27 37.54 38.10
CA ILE A 379 17.66 37.14 37.85
C ILE A 379 17.90 35.68 38.24
N ALA A 380 17.34 35.25 39.37
CA ALA A 380 17.45 33.87 39.81
C ALA A 380 16.55 32.96 38.98
N PHE A 381 17.03 31.75 38.69
CA PHE A 381 16.24 30.74 37.99
C PHE A 381 14.99 30.37 38.78
N SER A 382 13.83 30.51 38.15
CA SER A 382 12.54 30.13 38.73
C SER A 382 12.34 28.62 38.68
N ARG A 383 11.43 28.10 39.53
CA ARG A 383 11.05 26.68 39.48
C ARG A 383 10.42 26.29 38.14
N LEU A 384 9.74 27.23 37.47
CA LEU A 384 9.14 27.04 36.15
C LEU A 384 10.22 26.88 35.08
N GLU A 385 11.29 27.68 35.15
CA GLU A 385 12.42 27.57 34.22
C GLU A 385 13.12 26.22 34.33
N TRP A 386 13.38 25.75 35.55
CA TRP A 386 13.95 24.42 35.76
C TRP A 386 13.04 23.31 35.20
N ALA A 387 11.73 23.43 35.38
CA ALA A 387 10.79 22.49 34.78
C ALA A 387 10.84 22.53 33.24
N ILE A 388 10.85 23.72 32.64
CA ILE A 388 10.98 23.91 31.19
C ILE A 388 12.31 23.33 30.67
N SER A 389 13.43 23.54 31.37
CA SER A 389 14.74 23.00 31.01
C SER A 389 14.77 21.47 31.00
N VAL A 390 14.07 20.83 31.94
CA VAL A 390 13.93 19.36 31.98
C VAL A 390 13.16 18.85 30.77
N PHE A 391 12.07 19.53 30.37
CA PHE A 391 11.33 19.20 29.15
C PHE A 391 12.19 19.42 27.90
N PHE A 392 12.92 20.54 27.82
CA PHE A 392 13.84 20.83 26.73
C PHE A 392 14.89 19.74 26.56
N LEU A 393 15.56 19.32 27.65
CA LEU A 393 16.55 18.25 27.59
C LEU A 393 15.93 16.92 27.13
N GLY A 394 14.72 16.59 27.60
CA GLY A 394 13.99 15.43 27.13
C GLY A 394 13.64 15.51 25.64
N ARG A 395 13.28 16.69 25.12
CA ARG A 395 13.02 16.90 23.67
C ARG A 395 14.28 16.74 22.84
N VAL A 396 15.41 17.30 23.26
CA VAL A 396 16.71 17.12 22.60
C VAL A 396 17.05 15.63 22.46
N LEU A 397 16.85 14.85 23.53
CA LEU A 397 17.10 13.39 23.47
C LEU A 397 16.19 12.67 22.48
N MET A 398 14.93 13.09 22.34
CA MET A 398 14.02 12.49 21.36
C MET A 398 14.43 12.80 19.93
N GLU A 399 14.78 14.05 19.63
CA GLU A 399 15.21 14.42 18.27
C GLU A 399 16.52 13.73 17.89
N VAL A 400 17.45 13.59 18.85
CA VAL A 400 18.68 12.83 18.64
C VAL A 400 18.39 11.34 18.41
N ASP A 401 17.50 10.73 19.20
CA ASP A 401 17.12 9.33 19.01
C ASP A 401 16.42 9.10 17.66
N GLN A 402 15.57 10.03 17.22
CA GLN A 402 14.92 10.00 15.91
C GLN A 402 15.96 10.09 14.78
N PHE A 403 16.91 11.01 14.89
CA PHE A 403 18.01 11.14 13.93
C PHE A 403 18.87 9.86 13.85
N ILE A 404 19.35 9.35 14.99
CA ILE A 404 20.17 8.13 15.07
C ILE A 404 19.40 6.90 14.56
N SER A 405 18.10 6.82 14.83
CA SER A 405 17.26 5.71 14.38
C SER A 405 17.13 5.66 12.85
N THR A 406 17.06 6.82 12.18
CA THR A 406 17.08 6.87 10.71
C THR A 406 18.41 6.40 10.12
N GLU A 407 19.53 6.73 10.78
CA GLU A 407 20.87 6.31 10.38
C GLU A 407 21.06 4.79 10.52
N LYS A 408 20.64 4.21 11.67
CA LYS A 408 20.70 2.76 11.93
C LYS A 408 19.85 1.96 10.93
N ALA A 409 18.70 2.47 10.53
CA ALA A 409 17.85 1.85 9.51
C ALA A 409 18.57 1.80 8.15
N GLY A 410 19.18 2.92 7.72
CA GLY A 410 19.97 3.00 6.49
C GLY A 410 21.22 2.11 6.50
N MET A 411 21.89 1.97 7.65
CA MET A 411 23.05 1.08 7.80
C MET A 411 22.66 -0.41 7.72
N LYS A 412 21.51 -0.79 8.30
CA LYS A 412 20.97 -2.15 8.25
C LYS A 412 20.56 -2.56 6.83
N GLU A 413 20.01 -1.64 6.04
CA GLU A 413 19.76 -1.86 4.61
C GLU A 413 21.05 -2.07 3.81
N ARG A 414 22.13 -1.34 4.11
CA ARG A 414 23.44 -1.54 3.48
C ARG A 414 24.07 -2.88 3.81
N MET A 415 23.99 -3.35 5.05
CA MET A 415 24.44 -4.71 5.41
C MET A 415 23.64 -5.78 4.65
N LEU A 416 22.33 -5.58 4.49
CA LEU A 416 21.48 -6.47 3.68
C LEU A 416 21.83 -6.43 2.19
N TRP A 417 22.18 -5.26 1.64
CA TRP A 417 22.64 -5.11 0.27
C TRP A 417 24.01 -5.77 0.04
N ARG A 418 24.99 -5.57 0.94
CA ARG A 418 26.29 -6.26 0.88
C ARG A 418 26.10 -7.78 0.92
N ARG A 419 25.27 -8.28 1.83
CA ARG A 419 24.94 -9.72 1.93
C ARG A 419 24.21 -10.27 0.70
N LYS A 420 23.47 -9.44 -0.03
CA LYS A 420 22.79 -9.81 -1.29
C LYS A 420 23.77 -9.85 -2.47
N ARG A 421 24.82 -9.04 -2.41
CA ARG A 421 25.96 -9.04 -3.35
C ARG A 421 26.82 -10.29 -3.14
N ASP A 422 27.06 -10.67 -1.88
CA ASP A 422 27.86 -11.86 -1.53
C ASP A 422 27.14 -13.20 -1.78
N GLY A 423 25.81 -13.19 -1.98
CA GLY A 423 25.02 -14.36 -2.38
C GLY A 423 24.99 -14.62 -3.89
N SER A 424 25.59 -13.73 -4.69
CA SER A 424 25.88 -13.94 -6.10
C SER A 424 27.35 -14.36 -6.20
N SER A 425 27.58 -15.64 -6.49
CA SER A 425 28.92 -16.19 -6.69
C SER A 425 29.57 -15.59 -7.94
N TYR A 426 30.27 -14.46 -7.79
CA TYR A 426 31.45 -14.15 -8.58
C TYR A 426 32.58 -13.79 -7.61
N GLN A 427 33.58 -14.66 -7.58
CA GLN A 427 34.77 -14.55 -6.75
C GLN A 427 35.70 -13.52 -7.39
N VAL A 428 35.83 -12.34 -6.78
CA VAL A 428 36.85 -11.35 -7.13
C VAL A 428 37.80 -11.23 -5.94
N CYS A 429 39.10 -11.35 -6.24
CA CYS A 429 40.19 -11.32 -5.27
C CYS A 429 40.21 -10.02 -4.48
N SER A 430 40.44 -10.17 -3.18
CA SER A 430 40.76 -9.11 -2.23
C SER A 430 42.06 -8.40 -2.62
N HIS A 431 42.00 -7.07 -2.76
CA HIS A 431 43.17 -6.21 -2.67
C HIS A 431 42.93 -5.13 -1.61
N GLU A 432 43.91 -5.00 -0.71
CA GLU A 432 43.98 -4.04 0.37
C GLU A 432 44.09 -2.61 -0.20
N GLY A 433 43.11 -1.76 0.13
CA GLY A 433 43.05 -0.37 -0.31
C GLY A 433 41.71 0.26 0.04
N GLN A 434 41.31 0.18 1.32
CA GLN A 434 39.93 0.47 1.74
C GLN A 434 39.85 1.42 2.93
N GLN A 435 40.69 2.47 2.95
CA GLN A 435 40.73 3.42 4.06
C GLN A 435 40.47 4.88 3.67
N GLU A 436 40.72 5.31 2.42
CA GLU A 436 40.51 6.72 2.02
C GLU A 436 39.17 7.00 1.29
N THR A 437 38.46 5.97 0.79
CA THR A 437 37.15 6.14 0.10
C THR A 437 35.94 6.10 1.03
N ASN A 438 36.11 5.73 2.30
CA ASN A 438 34.98 5.60 3.24
C ASN A 438 34.52 6.95 3.81
N GLU A 439 35.42 7.93 3.98
CA GLU A 439 35.08 9.23 4.60
C GLU A 439 34.18 10.09 3.68
N ALA A 440 34.47 10.13 2.38
CA ALA A 440 33.67 10.89 1.41
C ALA A 440 32.28 10.25 1.12
N GLU A 441 32.14 8.93 1.25
CA GLU A 441 30.83 8.27 1.15
C GLU A 441 29.98 8.54 2.41
N GLU A 442 30.60 8.57 3.59
CA GLU A 442 29.96 8.78 4.90
C GLU A 442 29.42 10.22 5.06
N ASP A 443 30.17 11.23 4.61
CA ASP A 443 29.74 12.64 4.61
C ASP A 443 28.51 12.88 3.71
N ASN A 444 28.47 12.26 2.53
CA ASN A 444 27.31 12.33 1.62
C ASN A 444 26.05 11.68 2.23
N ILE A 445 26.22 10.71 3.12
CA ILE A 445 25.12 10.01 3.78
C ILE A 445 24.54 10.83 4.93
N LEU A 446 25.38 11.46 5.73
CA LEU A 446 24.92 12.37 6.78
C LEU A 446 24.14 13.53 6.18
N LEU A 447 24.64 14.12 5.08
CA LEU A 447 23.92 15.16 4.34
C LEU A 447 22.58 14.68 3.80
N LYS A 448 22.50 13.44 3.29
CA LYS A 448 21.25 12.85 2.81
C LYS A 448 20.25 12.59 3.94
N ASN A 449 20.71 12.13 5.10
CA ASN A 449 19.86 11.91 6.27
C ASN A 449 19.35 13.23 6.86
N LEU A 450 20.22 14.25 6.93
CA LEU A 450 19.85 15.62 7.30
C LEU A 450 18.81 16.20 6.33
N SER A 451 19.03 16.04 5.02
CA SER A 451 18.08 16.48 4.00
C SER A 451 16.72 15.79 4.13
N ASN A 452 16.70 14.48 4.40
CA ASN A 452 15.45 13.76 4.64
C ASN A 452 14.73 14.24 5.92
N TYR A 453 15.47 14.50 7.00
CA TYR A 453 14.92 15.01 8.25
C TYR A 453 14.29 16.40 8.07
N PHE A 454 15.02 17.32 7.42
CA PHE A 454 14.54 18.69 7.15
C PHE A 454 13.53 18.79 6.00
N SER A 455 13.28 17.70 5.26
CA SER A 455 12.20 17.65 4.29
C SER A 455 10.82 17.75 4.96
N ASP A 456 10.70 17.42 6.25
CA ASP A 456 9.47 17.63 7.00
C ASP A 456 9.46 19.03 7.64
N ARG A 457 8.41 19.80 7.35
CA ARG A 457 8.24 21.17 7.84
C ARG A 457 8.10 21.23 9.35
N TRP A 458 7.54 20.20 9.98
CA TRP A 458 7.42 20.16 11.44
C TRP A 458 8.75 19.88 12.12
N ASN A 459 9.58 19.02 11.55
CA ASN A 459 10.93 18.77 12.05
C ASN A 459 11.81 20.03 11.96
N VAL A 460 11.63 20.84 10.90
CA VAL A 460 12.26 22.17 10.78
C VAL A 460 11.78 23.09 11.91
N LEU A 461 10.48 23.13 12.19
CA LEU A 461 9.92 23.94 13.28
C LEU A 461 10.45 23.48 14.65
N ASP A 462 10.52 22.17 14.88
CA ASP A 462 11.06 21.59 16.12
C ASP A 462 12.56 21.94 16.28
N PHE A 463 13.34 21.88 15.20
CA PHE A 463 14.73 22.34 15.20
C PHE A 463 14.85 23.84 15.53
N ILE A 464 14.03 24.70 14.92
CA ILE A 464 13.99 26.14 15.22
C ILE A 464 13.69 26.35 16.71
N ILE A 465 12.64 25.71 17.23
CA ILE A 465 12.26 25.79 18.64
C ILE A 465 13.45 25.42 19.54
N LEU A 466 14.15 24.31 19.24
CA LEU A 466 15.31 23.86 20.01
C LEU A 466 16.48 24.85 19.96
N VAL A 467 16.73 25.48 18.81
CA VAL A 467 17.76 26.53 18.68
C VAL A 467 17.41 27.75 19.54
N PHE A 468 16.16 28.22 19.51
CA PHE A 468 15.71 29.32 20.35
C PHE A 468 15.84 28.98 21.85
N TYR A 469 15.51 27.76 22.26
CA TYR A 469 15.73 27.31 23.63
C TYR A 469 17.21 27.31 24.02
N LEU A 470 18.09 26.83 23.15
CA LEU A 470 19.53 26.81 23.40
C LEU A 470 20.08 28.23 23.59
N ILE A 471 19.70 29.16 22.71
CA ILE A 471 20.07 30.58 22.81
C ILE A 471 19.55 31.18 24.10
N THR A 472 18.28 30.94 24.43
CA THR A 472 17.64 31.45 25.66
C THR A 472 18.34 30.91 26.91
N PHE A 473 18.65 29.62 26.95
CA PHE A 473 19.34 28.99 28.06
C PHE A 473 20.75 29.57 28.27
N ILE A 474 21.52 29.78 27.19
CA ILE A 474 22.83 30.42 27.25
C ILE A 474 22.72 31.86 27.78
N LEU A 475 21.77 32.65 27.27
CA LEU A 475 21.54 34.02 27.73
C LEU A 475 21.13 34.07 29.21
N ARG A 476 20.31 33.12 29.68
CA ARG A 476 19.93 33.02 31.10
C ARG A 476 21.11 32.66 32.00
N ILE A 477 22.03 31.80 31.55
CA ILE A 477 23.28 31.52 32.29
C ILE A 477 24.17 32.78 32.36
N ILE A 478 24.32 33.50 31.26
CA ILE A 478 25.15 34.71 31.20
C ILE A 478 24.58 35.81 32.11
N THR A 479 23.27 36.05 32.05
CA THR A 479 22.59 37.05 32.89
C THR A 479 22.64 36.67 34.37
N TRP A 480 22.44 35.40 34.71
CA TRP A 480 22.56 34.94 36.09
C TRP A 480 23.98 35.12 36.67
N ARG A 481 25.02 34.96 35.84
CA ARG A 481 26.43 35.10 36.27
C ARG A 481 26.89 36.57 36.37
N ASN A 482 26.41 37.43 35.48
CA ASN A 482 26.96 38.77 35.30
C ASN A 482 26.13 39.90 35.94
N SER A 483 24.84 39.68 36.23
CA SER A 483 23.93 40.77 36.58
C SER A 483 23.52 40.80 38.05
N THR A 484 23.51 42.00 38.65
CA THR A 484 23.08 42.23 40.04
C THR A 484 21.66 42.80 40.17
N ASP A 485 21.19 43.61 39.20
CA ASP A 485 19.88 44.30 39.25
C ASP A 485 19.05 44.13 37.98
N VAL A 486 17.72 44.03 38.10
CA VAL A 486 16.79 43.70 36.99
C VAL A 486 16.62 44.86 35.99
N SER A 487 16.60 46.11 36.46
CA SER A 487 16.11 47.28 35.71
C SER A 487 16.99 47.78 34.56
N GLU A 488 18.24 47.32 34.45
CA GLU A 488 19.19 47.80 33.42
C GLU A 488 19.76 46.67 32.53
N ASN A 489 19.26 45.43 32.67
CA ASN A 489 19.75 44.32 31.86
C ASN A 489 18.98 44.16 30.55
N SER A 490 19.50 44.75 29.48
CA SER A 490 19.00 44.51 28.12
C SER A 490 19.05 43.03 27.73
N LEU A 491 20.10 42.30 28.13
CA LEU A 491 20.24 40.86 27.86
C LEU A 491 19.16 40.01 28.54
N LEU A 492 18.71 40.42 29.74
CA LEU A 492 17.60 39.77 30.43
C LEU A 492 16.30 39.98 29.64
N ALA A 493 16.01 41.22 29.24
CA ALA A 493 14.83 41.53 28.41
C ALA A 493 14.82 40.74 27.09
N VAL A 494 15.98 40.62 26.42
CA VAL A 494 16.11 39.81 25.20
C VAL A 494 15.82 38.33 25.44
N SER A 495 16.28 37.77 26.57
CA SER A 495 15.96 36.37 26.92
C SER A 495 14.46 36.14 27.15
N GLU A 496 13.76 37.11 27.74
CA GLU A 496 12.30 37.07 27.96
C GLU A 496 11.54 37.20 26.63
N TYR A 497 12.01 38.03 25.70
CA TYR A 497 11.45 38.09 24.34
C TYR A 497 11.56 36.74 23.64
N PHE A 498 12.68 36.01 23.81
CA PHE A 498 12.81 34.67 23.26
C PHE A 498 11.86 33.66 23.89
N TYR A 499 11.56 33.73 25.20
CA TYR A 499 10.48 32.92 25.78
C TYR A 499 9.13 33.18 25.10
N GLY A 500 8.83 34.43 24.75
CA GLY A 500 7.63 34.79 23.97
C GLY A 500 7.63 34.18 22.56
N PHE A 501 8.75 34.27 21.83
CA PHE A 501 8.88 33.64 20.51
C PHE A 501 8.80 32.11 20.56
N ILE A 502 9.40 31.49 21.58
CA ILE A 502 9.29 30.05 21.82
C ILE A 502 7.83 29.67 22.06
N ALA A 503 7.10 30.43 22.90
CA ALA A 503 5.67 30.19 23.13
C ALA A 503 4.88 30.29 21.81
N MET A 504 5.17 31.28 20.96
CA MET A 504 4.57 31.40 19.63
C MET A 504 4.83 30.15 18.76
N PHE A 505 6.08 29.70 18.63
CA PHE A 505 6.38 28.52 17.82
C PHE A 505 5.78 27.23 18.41
N LEU A 506 5.77 27.09 19.74
CA LEU A 506 5.13 25.97 20.43
C LEU A 506 3.62 25.93 20.23
N THR A 507 2.93 27.09 20.18
CA THR A 507 1.49 27.11 19.85
C THR A 507 1.26 26.57 18.44
N LEU A 508 2.01 27.07 17.44
CA LEU A 508 1.94 26.56 16.07
C LEU A 508 2.19 25.06 16.00
N ARG A 509 3.18 24.57 16.75
CA ARG A 509 3.51 23.14 16.82
C ARG A 509 2.40 22.31 17.47
N ALA A 510 1.90 22.73 18.64
CA ALA A 510 0.93 22.01 19.43
C ALA A 510 -0.44 21.91 18.74
N PHE A 511 -0.91 23.00 18.12
CA PHE A 511 -2.14 22.99 17.32
C PHE A 511 -1.94 22.31 15.96
N GLY A 512 -0.78 22.53 15.33
CA GLY A 512 -0.42 21.95 14.04
C GLY A 512 -0.53 20.42 13.99
N GLN A 513 0.01 19.73 14.99
CA GLN A 513 -0.07 18.26 15.06
C GLN A 513 -1.51 17.74 15.21
N VAL A 514 -2.37 18.49 15.91
CA VAL A 514 -3.77 18.11 16.15
C VAL A 514 -4.59 18.28 14.87
N ILE A 515 -4.36 19.38 14.16
CA ILE A 515 -5.00 19.70 12.88
C ILE A 515 -4.61 18.65 11.82
N GLU A 516 -3.32 18.32 11.71
CA GLU A 516 -2.82 17.33 10.74
C GLU A 516 -3.44 15.93 10.93
N ARG A 517 -3.83 15.58 12.14
CA ARG A 517 -4.44 14.26 12.43
C ARG A 517 -5.87 14.13 11.89
N VAL A 518 -6.61 15.22 11.77
CA VAL A 518 -8.03 15.18 11.37
C VAL A 518 -8.13 15.26 9.85
N ARG A 519 -8.73 14.24 9.21
CA ARG A 519 -8.84 14.14 7.74
C ARG A 519 -9.30 15.43 7.04
N GLY A 520 -10.36 16.07 7.55
CA GLY A 520 -10.88 17.30 6.95
C GLY A 520 -9.93 18.48 7.16
N MET A 521 -9.47 18.71 8.39
CA MET A 521 -8.66 19.89 8.73
C MET A 521 -7.21 19.77 8.22
N GLY A 522 -6.61 18.57 8.24
CA GLY A 522 -5.25 18.33 7.78
C GLY A 522 -5.09 18.50 6.27
N ALA A 523 -6.09 18.09 5.47
CA ALA A 523 -6.10 18.35 4.03
C ALA A 523 -6.14 19.86 3.74
N ILE A 524 -7.01 20.60 4.44
CA ILE A 524 -7.10 22.07 4.34
C ILE A 524 -5.78 22.73 4.76
N GLN A 525 -5.14 22.25 5.83
CA GLN A 525 -3.86 22.80 6.29
C GLN A 525 -2.73 22.58 5.27
N ILE A 526 -2.66 21.40 4.66
CA ILE A 526 -1.69 21.13 3.59
C ILE A 526 -1.96 22.05 2.40
N ALA A 527 -3.23 22.22 2.03
CA ALA A 527 -3.61 23.10 0.94
C ALA A 527 -3.21 24.56 1.22
N LEU A 528 -3.46 25.04 2.44
CA LEU A 528 -3.07 26.38 2.89
C LEU A 528 -1.56 26.61 2.76
N PHE A 529 -0.72 25.63 3.10
CA PHE A 529 0.73 25.77 2.97
C PHE A 529 1.21 25.92 1.52
N PHE A 530 0.58 25.21 0.57
CA PHE A 530 0.90 25.38 -0.85
C PHE A 530 0.44 26.75 -1.36
N VAL A 531 -0.77 27.16 -0.97
CA VAL A 531 -1.31 28.48 -1.33
C VAL A 531 -0.42 29.61 -0.79
N ILE A 532 0.08 29.51 0.45
CA ILE A 532 1.01 30.51 1.02
C ILE A 532 2.29 30.61 0.18
N TRP A 533 2.82 29.49 -0.30
CA TRP A 533 4.03 29.51 -1.13
C TRP A 533 3.79 30.20 -2.47
N ASP A 534 2.65 29.98 -3.10
CA ASP A 534 2.27 30.68 -4.33
C ASP A 534 2.04 32.18 -4.08
N VAL A 535 1.47 32.55 -2.92
CA VAL A 535 1.33 33.95 -2.48
C VAL A 535 2.68 34.63 -2.26
N MET A 536 3.75 33.90 -1.93
CA MET A 536 5.09 34.52 -1.78
C MET A 536 5.59 35.16 -3.07
N ALA A 537 5.16 34.69 -4.25
CA ALA A 537 5.47 35.35 -5.51
C ALA A 537 4.87 36.76 -5.59
N ILE A 538 3.64 36.93 -5.09
CA ILE A 538 2.96 38.22 -4.98
C ILE A 538 3.62 39.09 -3.90
N PHE A 539 4.02 38.48 -2.78
CA PHE A 539 4.74 39.20 -1.71
C PHE A 539 6.01 39.88 -2.23
N TRP A 540 6.79 39.23 -3.10
CA TRP A 540 7.97 39.85 -3.70
C TRP A 540 7.63 41.03 -4.62
N GLN A 541 6.50 40.98 -5.33
CA GLN A 541 6.00 42.11 -6.13
C GLN A 541 5.63 43.30 -5.24
N PHE A 542 4.97 43.05 -4.10
CA PHE A 542 4.67 44.09 -3.12
C PHE A 542 5.92 44.70 -2.51
N LEU A 543 6.90 43.87 -2.14
CA LEU A 543 8.17 44.36 -1.61
C LEU A 543 8.88 45.25 -2.64
N ALA A 544 8.95 44.83 -3.90
CA ALA A 544 9.54 45.63 -4.98
C ALA A 544 8.83 46.99 -5.14
N MET A 545 7.50 47.01 -5.05
CA MET A 545 6.72 48.24 -5.09
C MET A 545 7.00 49.15 -3.87
N ILE A 546 6.94 48.63 -2.65
CA ILE A 546 7.24 49.39 -1.42
C ILE A 546 8.65 49.99 -1.53
N LEU A 547 9.64 49.22 -1.99
CA LEU A 547 11.01 49.69 -2.18
C LEU A 547 11.10 50.81 -3.23
N ALA A 548 10.47 50.65 -4.40
CA ALA A 548 10.51 51.65 -5.47
C ALA A 548 9.90 53.00 -5.03
N PHE A 549 8.70 52.95 -4.44
CA PHE A 549 8.00 54.16 -4.00
C PHE A 549 8.60 54.78 -2.74
N SER A 550 9.06 53.96 -1.78
CA SER A 550 9.73 54.47 -0.57
C SER A 550 11.01 55.23 -0.91
N LEU A 551 11.82 54.74 -1.86
CA LEU A 551 13.03 55.43 -2.30
C LEU A 551 12.71 56.76 -2.99
N ALA A 552 11.72 56.77 -3.89
CA ALA A 552 11.30 57.99 -4.59
C ALA A 552 10.80 59.07 -3.60
N MET A 553 9.88 58.71 -2.71
CA MET A 553 9.35 59.64 -1.70
C MET A 553 10.42 60.07 -0.69
N THR A 554 11.28 59.16 -0.22
CA THR A 554 12.41 59.52 0.66
C THR A 554 13.32 60.54 -0.02
N LYS A 555 13.61 60.40 -1.32
CA LYS A 555 14.47 61.34 -2.04
C LYS A 555 13.83 62.73 -2.15
N ILE A 556 12.51 62.80 -2.33
CA ILE A 556 11.75 64.07 -2.37
C ILE A 556 11.83 64.78 -1.01
N TYR A 557 11.56 64.07 0.10
CA TYR A 557 11.68 64.63 1.45
C TYR A 557 13.11 65.09 1.79
N VAL A 558 14.11 64.29 1.43
CA VAL A 558 15.52 64.64 1.67
C VAL A 558 15.94 65.85 0.82
N ALA A 559 15.47 65.94 -0.42
CA ALA A 559 15.74 67.10 -1.29
C ALA A 559 15.06 68.37 -0.76
N GLU A 560 13.82 68.27 -0.28
CA GLU A 560 13.12 69.37 0.37
C GLU A 560 13.83 69.83 1.64
N LYS A 561 14.27 68.91 2.50
CA LYS A 561 15.05 69.24 3.71
C LYS A 561 16.35 69.97 3.38
N ALA A 562 17.01 69.60 2.28
CA ALA A 562 18.21 70.29 1.81
C ALA A 562 17.91 71.69 1.26
N TYR A 563 16.74 71.89 0.62
CA TYR A 563 16.30 73.17 0.05
C TYR A 563 15.76 74.14 1.11
N THR A 564 15.13 73.62 2.16
CA THR A 564 14.49 74.39 3.25
C THR A 564 15.43 74.72 4.41
N LEU A 565 16.73 74.35 4.31
CA LEU A 565 17.76 74.61 5.31
C LEU A 565 17.99 76.14 5.46
N GLY A 566 17.15 76.78 6.29
CA GLY A 566 17.11 78.23 6.49
C GLY A 566 15.79 78.81 7.02
N LYS A 567 14.70 78.02 7.14
CA LYS A 567 13.44 78.43 7.79
C LYS A 567 13.18 77.60 9.06
N ASP A 568 12.78 78.27 10.14
CA ASP A 568 12.57 77.72 11.51
C ASP A 568 11.45 76.67 11.64
N SER A 569 10.84 76.21 10.55
CA SER A 569 9.71 75.25 10.53
C SER A 569 10.12 73.79 10.34
N ALA A 570 11.41 73.44 10.47
CA ALA A 570 11.94 72.09 10.19
C ALA A 570 11.67 71.03 11.28
N LYS A 571 10.82 71.30 12.28
CA LYS A 571 10.58 70.38 13.42
C LYS A 571 9.45 69.36 13.22
N ASP A 572 8.54 69.57 12.26
CA ASP A 572 7.37 68.69 12.02
C ASP A 572 7.42 67.95 10.66
N LEU A 573 8.61 67.73 10.10
CA LEU A 573 8.74 66.98 8.85
C LEU A 573 8.70 65.46 9.11
N ALA A 574 8.04 64.70 8.22
CA ALA A 574 7.92 63.23 8.25
C ALA A 574 9.25 62.46 8.48
N CYS A 575 10.39 63.10 8.21
CA CYS A 575 11.73 62.63 8.58
C CYS A 575 12.55 63.70 9.33
N SER A 576 12.43 63.72 10.66
CA SER A 576 13.34 64.47 11.52
C SER A 576 14.79 63.96 11.39
N ASP A 577 14.96 62.64 11.27
CA ASP A 577 16.26 61.96 11.25
C ASP A 577 16.80 61.78 9.82
N SER A 578 18.13 61.79 9.65
CA SER A 578 18.81 61.68 8.35
C SER A 578 19.22 60.24 8.01
N GLY A 579 19.10 59.87 6.73
CA GLY A 579 19.66 58.63 6.18
C GLY A 579 18.70 57.44 6.20
N LEU A 580 19.18 56.27 6.58
CA LEU A 580 18.44 55.00 6.52
C LEU A 580 17.19 54.94 7.41
N ILE A 581 17.19 55.68 8.52
CA ILE A 581 16.05 55.74 9.46
C ILE A 581 14.84 56.40 8.78
N CYS A 582 15.08 57.47 8.02
CA CYS A 582 14.04 58.15 7.24
C CYS A 582 13.41 57.23 6.19
N TRP A 583 14.26 56.52 5.44
CA TRP A 583 13.79 55.54 4.45
C TRP A 583 12.97 54.42 5.09
N TRP A 584 13.43 53.88 6.22
CA TRP A 584 12.71 52.81 6.93
C TRP A 584 11.34 53.28 7.44
N ASN A 585 11.25 54.50 7.96
CA ASN A 585 9.97 55.08 8.38
C ASN A 585 9.00 55.25 7.20
N MET A 586 9.50 55.72 6.05
CA MET A 586 8.70 55.84 4.82
C MET A 586 8.25 54.48 4.29
N ALA A 587 9.14 53.50 4.24
CA ALA A 587 8.81 52.13 3.83
C ALA A 587 7.79 51.48 4.79
N THR A 588 7.92 51.74 6.09
CA THR A 588 6.97 51.27 7.13
C THR A 588 5.59 51.90 6.95
N HIS A 589 5.53 53.21 6.68
CA HIS A 589 4.27 53.92 6.42
C HIS A 589 3.57 53.35 5.17
N LEU A 590 4.28 53.19 4.05
CA LEU A 590 3.75 52.53 2.86
C LEU A 590 3.27 51.11 3.12
N GLY A 591 4.00 50.34 3.94
CA GLY A 591 3.61 48.99 4.34
C GLY A 591 2.29 48.95 5.11
N TRP A 592 2.10 49.85 6.09
CA TRP A 592 0.84 49.96 6.83
C TRP A 592 -0.31 50.47 5.95
N SER A 593 -0.02 51.34 4.97
CA SER A 593 -1.01 51.82 4.00
C SER A 593 -1.60 50.70 3.14
N LEU A 594 -0.83 49.65 2.81
CA LEU A 594 -1.35 48.48 2.08
C LEU A 594 -2.41 47.70 2.88
N LEU A 595 -2.36 47.76 4.21
CA LEU A 595 -3.34 47.14 5.11
C LEU A 595 -4.54 48.08 5.40
N GLY A 596 -4.60 49.24 4.74
CA GLY A 596 -5.67 50.23 4.92
C GLY A 596 -5.46 51.20 6.08
N LEU A 597 -4.32 51.16 6.77
CA LEU A 597 -3.96 52.09 7.84
C LEU A 597 -3.21 53.30 7.28
N ALA A 598 -3.88 54.04 6.39
CA ALA A 598 -3.34 55.22 5.74
C ALA A 598 -3.44 56.47 6.64
N ASP A 599 -2.31 57.06 7.00
CA ASP A 599 -2.24 58.33 7.72
C ASP A 599 -1.69 59.42 6.78
N LEU A 600 -2.58 60.27 6.26
CA LEU A 600 -2.20 61.36 5.35
C LEU A 600 -1.44 62.47 6.07
N ASP A 601 -1.61 62.63 7.39
CA ASP A 601 -0.99 63.73 8.14
C ASP A 601 0.52 63.57 8.23
N ARG A 602 1.00 62.32 8.18
CA ARG A 602 2.43 61.98 8.06
C ARG A 602 3.06 62.32 6.71
N LEU A 603 2.26 62.68 5.69
CA LEU A 603 2.77 63.06 4.37
C LEU A 603 2.88 64.58 4.17
N ASN A 604 2.54 65.38 5.17
CA ASN A 604 2.62 66.84 5.10
C ASN A 604 4.08 67.32 5.05
N SER A 605 4.32 68.38 4.28
CA SER A 605 5.63 69.01 4.11
C SER A 605 5.51 70.54 4.02
N VAL A 606 6.64 71.24 3.99
CA VAL A 606 6.71 72.71 4.08
C VAL A 606 6.51 73.37 2.72
N ASP A 607 6.81 72.66 1.62
CA ASP A 607 6.66 73.14 0.25
C ASP A 607 5.43 72.53 -0.46
N ASP A 608 4.51 73.38 -0.94
CA ASP A 608 3.27 72.94 -1.61
C ASP A 608 3.54 72.07 -2.85
N SER A 609 4.69 72.28 -3.53
CA SER A 609 5.05 71.51 -4.73
C SER A 609 5.49 70.08 -4.38
N SER A 610 6.25 69.89 -3.29
CA SER A 610 6.63 68.56 -2.83
C SER A 610 5.45 67.81 -2.21
N VAL A 611 4.56 68.49 -1.46
CA VAL A 611 3.29 67.92 -0.96
C VAL A 611 2.49 67.33 -2.11
N SER A 612 2.25 68.11 -3.16
CA SER A 612 1.48 67.67 -4.32
C SER A 612 2.11 66.44 -4.99
N LEU A 613 3.44 66.44 -5.18
CA LEU A 613 4.15 65.36 -5.83
C LEU A 613 4.12 64.06 -4.99
N ILE A 614 4.25 64.17 -3.66
CA ILE A 614 4.13 63.04 -2.73
C ILE A 614 2.70 62.48 -2.74
N HIS A 615 1.68 63.34 -2.71
CA HIS A 615 0.28 62.91 -2.76
C HIS A 615 -0.06 62.19 -4.08
N VAL A 616 0.50 62.64 -5.20
CA VAL A 616 0.33 61.98 -6.51
C VAL A 616 1.03 60.62 -6.52
N LEU A 617 2.28 60.53 -6.04
CA LEU A 617 3.01 59.26 -5.96
C LEU A 617 2.33 58.26 -5.01
N TYR A 618 1.83 58.74 -3.89
CA TYR A 618 1.10 57.93 -2.91
C TYR A 618 -0.26 57.46 -3.46
N SER A 619 -0.99 58.32 -4.16
CA SER A 619 -2.25 57.95 -4.83
C SER A 619 -2.02 56.90 -5.92
N PHE A 620 -0.96 57.06 -6.71
CA PHE A 620 -0.58 56.09 -7.73
C PHE A 620 -0.16 54.74 -7.11
N PHE A 621 0.60 54.77 -6.00
CA PHE A 621 0.93 53.59 -5.22
C PHE A 621 -0.33 52.84 -4.76
N LEU A 622 -1.32 53.54 -4.19
CA LEU A 622 -2.57 52.92 -3.74
C LEU A 622 -3.42 52.35 -4.89
N ILE A 623 -3.50 53.02 -6.03
CA ILE A 623 -4.21 52.51 -7.22
C ILE A 623 -3.56 51.22 -7.74
N MET A 624 -2.23 51.23 -7.86
CA MET A 624 -1.46 50.05 -8.28
C MET A 624 -1.60 48.91 -7.26
N ALA A 625 -1.58 49.23 -5.96
CA ALA A 625 -1.81 48.28 -4.89
C ALA A 625 -3.19 47.64 -4.99
N VAL A 626 -4.28 48.41 -5.17
CA VAL A 626 -5.65 47.87 -5.27
C VAL A 626 -5.84 46.98 -6.50
N ILE A 627 -5.33 47.40 -7.67
CA ILE A 627 -5.42 46.63 -8.91
C ILE A 627 -4.69 45.28 -8.77
N LEU A 628 -3.51 45.27 -8.16
CA LEU A 628 -2.75 44.05 -7.90
C LEU A 628 -3.36 43.19 -6.77
N LEU A 629 -3.91 43.82 -5.74
CA LEU A 629 -4.42 43.16 -4.53
C LEU A 629 -5.74 42.44 -4.78
N VAL A 630 -6.69 43.03 -5.52
CA VAL A 630 -8.02 42.40 -5.67
C VAL A 630 -8.04 41.42 -6.85
N ASN A 631 -7.61 41.86 -8.03
CA ASN A 631 -7.88 41.12 -9.26
C ASN A 631 -6.92 39.95 -9.47
N MET A 632 -5.64 40.10 -9.12
CA MET A 632 -4.66 39.02 -9.26
C MET A 632 -4.68 38.05 -8.07
N MET A 633 -4.86 38.54 -6.84
CA MET A 633 -4.93 37.68 -5.66
C MET A 633 -6.15 36.74 -5.71
N ILE A 634 -7.34 37.25 -6.07
CA ILE A 634 -8.55 36.40 -6.12
C ILE A 634 -8.44 35.36 -7.24
N ALA A 635 -7.95 35.74 -8.42
CA ALA A 635 -7.84 34.83 -9.56
C ALA A 635 -6.82 33.70 -9.31
N LEU A 636 -5.65 34.05 -8.78
CA LEU A 636 -4.62 33.07 -8.44
C LEU A 636 -5.08 32.19 -7.29
N LEU A 637 -5.56 32.76 -6.17
CA LEU A 637 -6.01 31.99 -5.01
C LEU A 637 -7.16 31.05 -5.35
N SER A 638 -8.13 31.46 -6.17
CA SER A 638 -9.28 30.60 -6.49
C SER A 638 -8.88 29.40 -7.34
N ASN A 639 -8.02 29.60 -8.36
CA ASN A 639 -7.57 28.51 -9.22
C ASN A 639 -6.60 27.57 -8.47
N THR A 640 -5.62 28.14 -7.75
CA THR A 640 -4.68 27.34 -6.97
C THR A 640 -5.37 26.61 -5.83
N TYR A 641 -6.34 27.21 -5.14
CA TYR A 641 -7.08 26.53 -4.07
C TYR A 641 -7.81 25.29 -4.59
N GLN A 642 -8.52 25.39 -5.72
CA GLN A 642 -9.24 24.23 -6.29
C GLN A 642 -8.26 23.10 -6.65
N GLN A 643 -7.20 23.42 -7.39
CA GLN A 643 -6.20 22.44 -7.83
C GLN A 643 -5.48 21.78 -6.64
N VAL A 644 -5.12 22.57 -5.63
CA VAL A 644 -4.41 22.08 -4.45
C VAL A 644 -5.34 21.25 -3.57
N GLN A 645 -6.61 21.64 -3.42
CA GLN A 645 -7.58 20.92 -2.59
C GLN A 645 -7.82 19.50 -3.11
N ASP A 646 -7.93 19.30 -4.42
CA ASP A 646 -8.17 17.98 -5.02
C ASP A 646 -6.99 17.01 -4.77
N ASN A 647 -5.76 17.52 -4.78
CA ASN A 647 -4.55 16.73 -4.49
C ASN A 647 -4.27 16.59 -2.98
N SER A 648 -4.77 17.52 -2.16
CA SER A 648 -4.46 17.62 -0.72
C SER A 648 -4.84 16.37 0.08
N LEU A 649 -5.90 15.65 -0.32
CA LEU A 649 -6.31 14.44 0.38
C LEU A 649 -5.29 13.31 0.20
N GLN A 650 -4.69 13.19 -0.99
CA GLN A 650 -3.67 12.20 -1.27
C GLN A 650 -2.38 12.55 -0.51
N GLU A 651 -1.98 13.82 -0.53
CA GLU A 651 -0.86 14.33 0.27
C GLU A 651 -1.06 14.10 1.76
N TRP A 652 -2.25 14.40 2.27
CA TRP A 652 -2.60 14.17 3.67
C TRP A 652 -2.51 12.68 4.05
N SER A 653 -3.05 11.80 3.20
CA SER A 653 -3.00 10.36 3.42
C SER A 653 -1.56 9.84 3.42
N PHE A 654 -0.72 10.38 2.53
CA PHE A 654 0.70 10.09 2.46
C PHE A 654 1.46 10.53 3.72
N LYS A 655 1.31 11.79 4.12
CA LYS A 655 1.90 12.32 5.36
C LYS A 655 1.48 11.52 6.58
N ARG A 656 0.19 11.19 6.65
CA ARG A 656 -0.33 10.35 7.72
C ARG A 656 0.32 8.97 7.76
N ALA A 657 0.62 8.34 6.63
CA ALA A 657 1.31 7.06 6.59
C ALA A 657 2.73 7.17 7.18
N ILE A 658 3.43 8.26 6.89
CA ILE A 658 4.73 8.58 7.51
C ILE A 658 4.55 8.72 9.03
N THR A 659 3.57 9.51 9.50
CA THR A 659 3.29 9.66 10.94
C THR A 659 3.02 8.30 11.62
N VAL A 660 2.17 7.46 11.02
CA VAL A 660 1.88 6.12 11.55
C VAL A 660 3.16 5.29 11.65
N ARG A 661 4.04 5.37 10.65
CA ARG A 661 5.30 4.64 10.63
C ARG A 661 6.26 5.16 11.70
N THR A 662 6.46 6.47 11.79
CA THR A 662 7.31 7.11 12.82
C THR A 662 6.90 6.70 14.22
N TYR A 663 5.62 6.84 14.57
CA TYR A 663 5.10 6.47 15.91
C TYR A 663 5.00 4.96 16.15
N SER A 664 5.12 4.12 15.12
CA SER A 664 5.25 2.67 15.30
C SER A 664 6.65 2.25 15.75
N THR A 665 7.67 3.05 15.42
CA THR A 665 9.06 2.82 15.82
C THR A 665 9.51 3.72 16.97
N TYR A 666 8.69 4.70 17.35
CA TYR A 666 9.00 5.71 18.35
C TYR A 666 9.03 5.13 19.77
N HIS A 667 9.87 5.70 20.63
CA HIS A 667 9.98 5.29 22.02
C HIS A 667 8.67 5.60 22.78
N PRO A 668 8.04 4.62 23.46
CA PRO A 668 6.72 4.83 24.04
C PRO A 668 6.68 5.74 25.27
N ILE A 669 7.83 6.09 25.87
CA ILE A 669 7.91 6.86 27.12
C ILE A 669 7.86 8.37 26.83
N PRO A 670 6.90 9.11 27.43
CA PRO A 670 6.73 10.54 27.15
C PRO A 670 7.81 11.41 27.80
N VAL A 671 8.09 12.56 27.18
CA VAL A 671 8.92 13.63 27.76
C VAL A 671 8.21 14.23 28.98
N PRO A 672 8.91 14.42 30.12
CA PRO A 672 10.36 14.34 30.31
C PRO A 672 10.90 13.02 30.90
N PHE A 673 10.04 12.03 31.12
CA PHE A 673 10.43 10.76 31.77
C PHE A 673 11.38 9.92 30.90
N ASN A 674 11.49 10.24 29.62
CA ASN A 674 12.43 9.62 28.69
C ASN A 674 13.90 9.77 29.15
N LEU A 675 14.24 10.86 29.86
CA LEU A 675 15.60 11.14 30.36
C LEU A 675 16.16 10.03 31.27
N LEU A 676 15.30 9.36 32.03
CA LEU A 676 15.70 8.24 32.90
C LEU A 676 15.68 6.90 32.16
N SER A 677 14.68 6.70 31.29
CA SER A 677 14.43 5.40 30.68
C SER A 677 15.33 5.05 29.49
N VAL A 678 15.67 6.03 28.64
CA VAL A 678 16.45 5.79 27.42
C VAL A 678 17.87 5.31 27.74
N PRO A 679 18.62 5.92 28.68
CA PRO A 679 19.93 5.42 29.06
C PRO A 679 19.87 3.99 29.63
N LEU A 680 18.87 3.67 30.45
CA LEU A 680 18.68 2.34 31.03
C LEU A 680 18.41 1.27 29.96
N ILE A 681 17.62 1.61 28.94
CA ILE A 681 17.30 0.71 27.81
C ILE A 681 18.53 0.51 26.92
N VAL A 682 19.29 1.57 26.66
CA VAL A 682 20.55 1.48 25.88
C VAL A 682 21.57 0.60 26.62
N LEU A 683 21.75 0.79 27.92
CA LEU A 683 22.58 -0.06 28.79
C LEU A 683 22.10 -1.52 28.77
N TRP A 684 20.78 -1.75 28.85
CA TRP A 684 20.20 -3.09 28.78
C TRP A 684 20.46 -3.78 27.44
N HIS A 685 20.30 -3.06 26.32
CA HIS A 685 20.55 -3.59 24.97
C HIS A 685 22.03 -3.81 24.67
N LEU A 686 22.93 -3.03 25.28
CA LEU A 686 24.38 -3.30 25.25
C LEU A 686 24.73 -4.59 26.00
N CYS A 687 24.00 -4.92 27.06
CA CYS A 687 24.21 -6.14 27.86
C CYS A 687 23.50 -7.39 27.34
N TRP A 688 22.37 -7.27 26.64
CA TRP A 688 21.58 -8.41 26.12
C TRP A 688 21.34 -8.26 24.62
N ARG A 689 22.16 -8.95 23.82
CA ARG A 689 22.17 -8.85 22.36
C ARG A 689 21.44 -10.03 21.74
N ASP A 690 20.11 -10.07 21.85
CA ASP A 690 19.31 -11.02 21.07
C ASP A 690 19.07 -10.46 19.66
N THR A 691 19.56 -11.17 18.65
CA THR A 691 19.32 -10.88 17.24
C THR A 691 18.10 -11.66 16.75
N PRO A 692 16.95 -11.02 16.46
CA PRO A 692 15.89 -11.69 15.74
C PRO A 692 16.24 -11.71 14.24
N ALA A 693 16.99 -12.73 13.83
CA ALA A 693 17.30 -13.00 12.44
C ALA A 693 16.62 -14.31 12.01
N SER A 694 15.41 -14.23 11.43
CA SER A 694 14.82 -15.32 10.59
C SER A 694 13.46 -14.95 9.96
N LEU A 695 12.72 -13.93 10.45
CA LEU A 695 11.32 -13.69 10.01
C LEU A 695 11.14 -13.04 8.62
N LYS A 696 12.19 -12.53 7.97
CA LYS A 696 12.09 -11.76 6.70
C LYS A 696 11.94 -12.63 5.44
N GLY A 697 12.33 -13.91 5.49
CA GLY A 697 12.27 -14.81 4.33
C GLY A 697 10.83 -15.17 3.94
N GLY A 698 10.03 -15.60 4.91
CA GLY A 698 8.65 -16.06 4.69
C GLY A 698 7.70 -14.97 4.16
N ARG A 699 7.83 -13.73 4.67
CA ARG A 699 6.99 -12.59 4.20
C ARG A 699 7.10 -12.32 2.70
N ARG A 700 8.28 -12.51 2.11
CA ARG A 700 8.46 -12.30 0.66
C ARG A 700 7.76 -13.37 -0.17
N VAL A 701 7.73 -14.62 0.30
CA VAL A 701 7.05 -15.72 -0.39
C VAL A 701 5.54 -15.49 -0.40
N ALA A 702 4.96 -15.13 0.74
CA ALA A 702 3.55 -14.78 0.84
C ALA A 702 3.18 -13.54 0.01
N LEU A 703 4.04 -12.52 -0.02
CA LEU A 703 3.85 -11.35 -0.88
C LEU A 703 3.84 -11.74 -2.36
N ASN A 704 4.76 -12.59 -2.81
CA ASN A 704 4.80 -13.06 -4.19
C ASN A 704 3.54 -13.85 -4.58
N LYS A 705 2.98 -14.65 -3.67
CA LYS A 705 1.71 -15.38 -3.89
C LYS A 705 0.55 -14.39 -4.10
N VAL A 706 0.46 -13.35 -3.26
CA VAL A 706 -0.55 -12.29 -3.39
C VAL A 706 -0.37 -11.52 -4.69
N VAL A 707 0.86 -11.09 -5.01
CA VAL A 707 1.15 -10.32 -6.24
C VAL A 707 0.75 -11.12 -7.48
N LYS A 708 1.15 -12.39 -7.60
CA LYS A 708 0.76 -13.24 -8.74
C LYS A 708 -0.76 -13.37 -8.90
N LYS A 709 -1.50 -13.43 -7.79
CA LYS A 709 -2.96 -13.48 -7.82
C LYS A 709 -3.57 -12.14 -8.27
N LEU A 710 -3.03 -11.02 -7.79
CA LEU A 710 -3.47 -9.67 -8.19
C LEU A 710 -3.15 -9.36 -9.65
N GLU A 711 -1.96 -9.72 -10.12
CA GLU A 711 -1.54 -9.58 -11.52
C GLU A 711 -2.51 -10.31 -12.45
N ARG A 712 -2.87 -11.56 -12.12
CA ARG A 712 -3.85 -12.32 -12.90
C ARG A 712 -5.19 -11.58 -13.00
N MET A 713 -5.74 -11.13 -11.88
CA MET A 713 -7.01 -10.40 -11.86
C MET A 713 -6.93 -9.05 -12.61
N TYR A 714 -5.76 -8.41 -12.60
CA TYR A 714 -5.52 -7.20 -13.36
C TYR A 714 -5.55 -7.47 -14.86
N PHE A 715 -4.80 -8.48 -15.34
CA PHE A 715 -4.72 -8.82 -16.76
C PHE A 715 -6.05 -9.30 -17.33
N GLU A 716 -6.82 -10.08 -16.56
CA GLU A 716 -8.19 -10.49 -16.93
C GLU A 716 -9.15 -9.31 -17.18
N LYS A 717 -8.87 -8.14 -16.57
CA LYS A 717 -9.72 -6.94 -16.67
C LYS A 717 -9.18 -5.92 -17.66
N TYR A 718 -7.90 -5.58 -17.57
CA TYR A 718 -7.27 -4.49 -18.32
C TYR A 718 -6.34 -4.99 -19.42
N GLY A 719 -5.72 -6.17 -19.26
CA GLY A 719 -4.79 -6.73 -20.24
C GLY A 719 -3.47 -5.99 -20.23
N TYR A 720 -2.88 -5.78 -21.41
CA TYR A 720 -1.64 -5.02 -21.54
C TYR A 720 -1.85 -3.50 -21.53
N GLU A 721 -3.09 -3.02 -21.40
CA GLU A 721 -3.41 -1.60 -21.35
C GLU A 721 -3.40 -1.05 -19.91
N PHE A 722 -3.06 0.24 -19.79
CA PHE A 722 -3.22 0.96 -18.54
C PHE A 722 -4.68 1.29 -18.28
N PRO A 723 -5.11 1.35 -17.01
CA PRO A 723 -6.43 1.84 -16.69
C PRO A 723 -6.51 3.31 -17.12
N LEU A 724 -7.62 3.70 -17.75
CA LEU A 724 -7.87 5.09 -18.12
C LEU A 724 -7.72 5.99 -16.89
N THR A 725 -7.03 7.12 -17.04
CA THR A 725 -6.96 8.16 -15.99
C THR A 725 -8.33 8.83 -15.84
N GLU A 726 -8.63 9.40 -14.66
CA GLU A 726 -9.96 9.98 -14.37
C GLU A 726 -10.45 11.01 -15.41
N GLY A 727 -9.55 11.82 -15.97
CA GLY A 727 -9.89 12.75 -17.07
C GLY A 727 -10.29 12.02 -18.35
N LYS A 728 -9.47 11.05 -18.79
CA LYS A 728 -9.73 10.25 -20.00
C LYS A 728 -10.95 9.33 -19.87
N LYS A 729 -11.36 8.95 -18.66
CA LYS A 729 -12.61 8.19 -18.45
C LYS A 729 -13.83 8.97 -18.92
N ILE A 730 -13.87 10.27 -18.65
CA ILE A 730 -15.00 11.11 -19.05
C ILE A 730 -14.97 11.31 -20.56
N ASP A 731 -13.81 11.65 -21.13
CA ASP A 731 -13.65 11.84 -22.57
C ASP A 731 -13.95 10.56 -23.35
N HIS A 732 -13.52 9.41 -22.86
CA HIS A 732 -13.85 8.10 -23.42
C HIS A 732 -15.36 7.81 -23.35
N LEU A 733 -16.04 8.14 -22.24
CA LEU A 733 -17.49 7.97 -22.13
C LEU A 733 -18.26 8.94 -23.05
N VAL A 734 -17.73 10.14 -23.28
CA VAL A 734 -18.29 11.13 -24.22
C VAL A 734 -18.08 10.66 -25.67
N GLN A 735 -16.91 10.10 -25.98
CA GLN A 735 -16.59 9.55 -27.29
C GLN A 735 -17.36 8.24 -27.57
N GLU A 736 -17.54 7.39 -26.56
CA GLU A 736 -18.41 6.21 -26.58
C GLU A 736 -19.87 6.54 -26.24
N ASN A 737 -20.43 7.61 -26.79
CA ASN A 737 -21.85 7.91 -26.58
C ASN A 737 -22.71 6.67 -26.97
N GLU A 738 -23.59 6.26 -26.06
CA GLU A 738 -24.40 5.04 -26.11
C GLU A 738 -25.17 4.88 -27.43
N GLY A 739 -25.53 6.00 -28.07
CA GLY A 739 -26.16 6.02 -29.40
C GLY A 739 -25.24 5.49 -30.52
N GLY A 740 -23.98 5.96 -30.57
CA GLY A 740 -22.97 5.48 -31.53
C GLY A 740 -22.60 4.02 -31.28
N ARG A 741 -22.50 3.64 -30.00
CA ARG A 741 -22.26 2.26 -29.57
C ARG A 741 -23.34 1.29 -30.07
N LYS A 742 -24.61 1.66 -29.92
CA LYS A 742 -25.76 0.88 -30.42
C LYS A 742 -25.77 0.78 -31.93
N LEU A 743 -25.48 1.87 -32.64
CA LEU A 743 -25.44 1.89 -34.10
C LEU A 743 -24.32 1.00 -34.65
N ALA A 744 -23.10 1.12 -34.13
CA ALA A 744 -21.97 0.27 -34.50
C ALA A 744 -22.30 -1.22 -34.26
N ASN A 745 -22.87 -1.53 -33.09
CA ASN A 745 -23.31 -2.88 -32.75
C ASN A 745 -24.39 -3.41 -33.71
N GLN A 746 -25.32 -2.57 -34.19
CA GLN A 746 -26.31 -2.95 -35.20
C GLN A 746 -25.68 -3.22 -36.57
N ILE A 747 -24.75 -2.37 -37.02
CA ILE A 747 -24.04 -2.54 -38.29
C ILE A 747 -23.24 -3.83 -38.29
N VAL A 748 -22.44 -4.05 -37.25
CA VAL A 748 -21.61 -5.26 -37.09
C VAL A 748 -22.48 -6.52 -37.10
N ARG A 749 -23.63 -6.51 -36.42
CA ARG A 749 -24.60 -7.62 -36.46
C ARG A 749 -25.15 -7.88 -37.86
N GLN A 750 -25.37 -6.85 -38.68
CA GLN A 750 -25.81 -7.03 -40.07
C GLN A 750 -24.71 -7.62 -40.96
N VAL A 751 -23.44 -7.28 -40.72
CA VAL A 751 -22.28 -7.81 -41.45
C VAL A 751 -22.01 -9.28 -41.07
N PHE A 752 -22.16 -9.64 -39.79
CA PHE A 752 -21.95 -11.01 -39.30
C PHE A 752 -23.06 -12.00 -39.65
N ARG A 753 -24.18 -11.56 -40.25
CA ARG A 753 -25.24 -12.46 -40.72
C ARG A 753 -24.85 -13.21 -41.99
N PRO A 754 -24.91 -14.55 -42.02
CA PRO A 754 -24.74 -15.32 -43.26
C PRO A 754 -25.84 -14.96 -44.26
N ARG A 755 -25.50 -14.67 -45.53
CA ARG A 755 -26.52 -14.54 -46.59
C ARG A 755 -26.94 -15.94 -47.04
N GLY A 756 -28.24 -16.21 -46.99
CA GLY A 756 -28.83 -17.40 -47.61
C GLY A 756 -28.65 -17.37 -49.12
N ASN A 757 -27.94 -18.36 -49.65
CA ASN A 757 -28.27 -18.93 -50.95
C ASN A 757 -29.29 -20.05 -50.71
N LYS A 758 -30.16 -20.29 -51.70
CA LYS A 758 -31.39 -21.10 -51.64
C LYS A 758 -31.24 -22.61 -51.32
N GLU A 759 -30.19 -23.05 -50.63
CA GLU A 759 -30.12 -24.40 -50.07
C GLU A 759 -29.59 -24.37 -48.63
N GLU A 760 -30.39 -24.91 -47.71
CA GLU A 760 -30.11 -25.15 -46.29
C GLU A 760 -28.90 -26.11 -46.09
N LYS A 761 -27.66 -25.67 -46.36
CA LYS A 761 -26.47 -26.48 -46.07
C LYS A 761 -25.48 -25.92 -45.06
N LEU A 762 -25.60 -24.66 -44.64
CA LEU A 762 -24.95 -24.18 -43.42
C LEU A 762 -26.02 -23.79 -42.41
N ALA A 763 -26.13 -24.59 -41.33
CA ALA A 763 -26.97 -24.28 -40.20
C ALA A 763 -26.62 -22.87 -39.69
N SER A 764 -27.49 -21.91 -39.95
CA SER A 764 -27.38 -20.55 -39.44
C SER A 764 -28.59 -20.30 -38.54
N GLY A 765 -28.37 -19.62 -37.41
CA GLY A 765 -29.41 -19.42 -36.39
C GLY A 765 -29.22 -20.27 -35.12
N HIS A 766 -30.12 -20.15 -34.15
CA HIS A 766 -30.12 -20.92 -32.89
C HIS A 766 -29.93 -22.43 -33.10
N ARG A 767 -30.44 -22.97 -34.22
CA ARG A 767 -30.33 -24.40 -34.57
C ARG A 767 -28.90 -24.87 -34.88
N ALA A 768 -27.95 -23.96 -35.13
CA ALA A 768 -26.55 -24.26 -35.43
C ALA A 768 -25.73 -24.71 -34.22
N TRP A 769 -26.21 -24.38 -33.02
CA TRP A 769 -25.54 -24.67 -31.75
C TRP A 769 -26.19 -25.87 -31.07
N TYR A 770 -25.38 -26.66 -30.35
CA TYR A 770 -25.90 -27.59 -29.36
C TYR A 770 -26.59 -26.81 -28.22
N ASP A 771 -27.41 -27.50 -27.41
CA ASP A 771 -27.95 -26.90 -26.20
C ASP A 771 -26.78 -26.43 -25.32
N SER A 772 -26.73 -25.12 -25.07
CA SER A 772 -25.58 -24.42 -24.49
C SER A 772 -26.01 -23.78 -23.18
N PRO A 773 -26.18 -24.59 -22.10
CA PRO A 773 -26.72 -24.10 -20.84
C PRO A 773 -25.84 -22.98 -20.28
N GLY A 774 -26.46 -21.89 -19.82
CA GLY A 774 -25.76 -20.69 -19.33
C GLY A 774 -25.29 -19.69 -20.40
N ILE A 775 -25.51 -19.96 -21.69
CA ILE A 775 -25.28 -19.03 -22.82
C ILE A 775 -26.59 -18.79 -23.57
N ALA A 776 -26.97 -17.51 -23.73
CA ALA A 776 -28.06 -17.12 -24.62
C ALA A 776 -27.55 -17.09 -26.06
N VAL A 777 -28.23 -17.84 -26.93
CA VAL A 777 -27.92 -17.96 -28.36
C VAL A 777 -28.97 -17.22 -29.17
N ASP A 778 -28.63 -16.06 -29.74
CA ASP A 778 -29.45 -15.33 -30.71
C ASP A 778 -28.78 -15.34 -32.10
N GLY A 779 -28.96 -16.45 -32.80
CA GLY A 779 -28.36 -16.68 -34.11
C GLY A 779 -26.84 -16.79 -34.07
N CYS A 780 -26.15 -15.72 -34.48
CA CYS A 780 -24.70 -15.59 -34.45
C CYS A 780 -24.20 -14.90 -33.17
N LEU A 781 -25.10 -14.31 -32.39
CA LEU A 781 -24.80 -13.61 -31.15
C LEU A 781 -24.86 -14.58 -29.98
N LEU A 782 -23.77 -14.64 -29.22
CA LEU A 782 -23.70 -15.40 -27.98
C LEU A 782 -23.50 -14.42 -26.83
N THR A 783 -24.37 -14.50 -25.83
CA THR A 783 -24.30 -13.68 -24.62
C THR A 783 -24.19 -14.58 -23.40
N TYR A 784 -23.23 -14.30 -22.53
CA TYR A 784 -23.09 -15.04 -21.27
C TYR A 784 -24.21 -14.63 -20.31
N VAL A 785 -24.99 -15.61 -19.85
CA VAL A 785 -26.09 -15.41 -18.89
C VAL A 785 -25.76 -16.02 -17.52
N GLY A 786 -24.82 -16.96 -17.49
CA GLY A 786 -24.25 -17.49 -16.25
C GLY A 786 -25.00 -18.69 -15.66
N PRO A 787 -24.59 -19.12 -14.45
CA PRO A 787 -25.00 -20.40 -13.88
C PRO A 787 -26.49 -20.47 -13.52
N ASP A 788 -27.16 -19.34 -13.31
CA ASP A 788 -28.55 -19.29 -12.85
C ASP A 788 -29.54 -19.79 -13.91
N VAL A 789 -29.13 -19.76 -15.18
CA VAL A 789 -29.90 -20.25 -16.33
C VAL A 789 -29.39 -21.64 -16.78
N CYS A 790 -28.39 -22.21 -16.11
CA CYS A 790 -27.85 -23.54 -16.39
C CYS A 790 -28.48 -24.60 -15.47
N ASP A 791 -29.26 -25.53 -16.03
CA ASP A 791 -29.95 -26.55 -15.24
C ASP A 791 -29.01 -27.58 -14.59
N ILE A 792 -27.82 -27.78 -15.17
CA ILE A 792 -26.75 -28.60 -14.58
C ILE A 792 -26.15 -27.90 -13.35
N CYS A 793 -25.97 -26.58 -13.41
CA CYS A 793 -25.49 -25.79 -12.27
C CYS A 793 -26.52 -25.64 -11.15
N LYS A 794 -27.82 -25.70 -11.45
CA LYS A 794 -28.90 -25.71 -10.44
C LYS A 794 -28.92 -27.01 -9.61
N SER A 795 -28.52 -28.12 -10.21
CA SER A 795 -28.59 -29.46 -9.60
C SER A 795 -27.24 -29.97 -9.06
N GLY A 796 -26.14 -29.24 -9.31
CA GLY A 796 -24.77 -29.61 -8.92
C GLY A 796 -23.94 -28.45 -8.39
N ASN A 797 -22.60 -28.56 -8.51
CA ASN A 797 -21.69 -27.49 -8.10
C ASN A 797 -21.72 -26.34 -9.11
N ARG A 798 -21.97 -25.12 -8.64
CA ARG A 798 -22.02 -23.89 -9.46
C ARG A 798 -20.71 -23.72 -10.25
N LYS A 799 -20.79 -23.67 -11.58
CA LYS A 799 -19.67 -23.44 -12.49
C LYS A 799 -19.77 -22.03 -13.08
N ASN A 800 -18.64 -21.33 -13.17
CA ASN A 800 -18.59 -19.96 -13.68
C ASN A 800 -18.25 -19.88 -15.17
N ILE A 801 -17.96 -21.01 -15.82
CA ILE A 801 -17.62 -21.07 -17.24
C ILE A 801 -18.72 -21.86 -17.93
N HIS A 802 -19.21 -21.32 -19.04
CA HIS A 802 -20.17 -21.98 -19.90
C HIS A 802 -19.69 -21.85 -21.35
N SER A 803 -20.06 -22.81 -22.19
CA SER A 803 -19.53 -22.89 -23.54
C SER A 803 -20.60 -23.27 -24.54
N ALA A 804 -20.44 -22.78 -25.76
CA ALA A 804 -21.29 -23.08 -26.89
C ALA A 804 -20.48 -23.89 -27.91
N LYS A 805 -21.02 -25.04 -28.32
CA LYS A 805 -20.42 -25.93 -29.32
C LYS A 805 -21.23 -25.89 -30.60
N PHE A 806 -20.53 -25.73 -31.72
CA PHE A 806 -21.16 -25.77 -33.03
C PHE A 806 -21.55 -27.19 -33.41
N LYS A 807 -22.68 -27.39 -34.09
CA LYS A 807 -23.16 -28.74 -34.46
C LYS A 807 -22.38 -29.38 -35.60
N SER A 808 -21.85 -28.58 -36.51
CA SER A 808 -21.03 -29.07 -37.63
C SER A 808 -19.56 -29.11 -37.22
N PRO A 809 -18.83 -30.22 -37.47
CA PRO A 809 -17.39 -30.26 -37.26
C PRO A 809 -16.65 -29.41 -38.29
N PHE A 810 -15.40 -29.06 -38.00
CA PHE A 810 -14.50 -28.49 -39.00
C PHE A 810 -14.35 -29.46 -40.18
N ALA A 811 -14.42 -28.93 -41.40
CA ALA A 811 -14.28 -29.69 -42.63
C ALA A 811 -13.45 -28.90 -43.66
N PRO A 812 -12.89 -29.53 -44.70
CA PRO A 812 -12.14 -28.83 -45.74
C PRO A 812 -12.92 -27.68 -46.41
N GLU A 813 -14.25 -27.81 -46.48
CA GLU A 813 -15.17 -26.81 -47.02
C GLU A 813 -15.43 -25.68 -46.03
N THR A 814 -15.31 -25.93 -44.72
CA THR A 814 -15.55 -24.97 -43.63
C THR A 814 -14.45 -25.04 -42.56
N PRO A 815 -13.18 -24.69 -42.90
CA PRO A 815 -12.05 -24.93 -42.02
C PRO A 815 -11.90 -23.86 -40.93
N ARG A 816 -12.59 -22.72 -41.03
CA ARG A 816 -12.33 -21.53 -40.22
C ARG A 816 -13.54 -21.09 -39.41
N PHE A 817 -13.32 -20.85 -38.12
CA PHE A 817 -14.29 -20.33 -37.16
C PHE A 817 -13.81 -18.99 -36.62
N GLU A 818 -14.64 -17.97 -36.73
CA GLU A 818 -14.36 -16.59 -36.33
C GLU A 818 -15.28 -16.15 -35.19
N VAL A 819 -14.72 -15.41 -34.25
CA VAL A 819 -15.41 -14.79 -33.14
C VAL A 819 -15.01 -13.32 -33.09
N LEU A 820 -15.98 -12.42 -33.10
CA LEU A 820 -15.78 -10.99 -32.91
C LEU A 820 -16.27 -10.61 -31.51
N ILE A 821 -15.42 -9.92 -30.77
CA ILE A 821 -15.72 -9.50 -29.40
C ILE A 821 -16.57 -8.23 -29.46
N GLN A 822 -17.87 -8.36 -29.18
CA GLN A 822 -18.78 -7.22 -29.19
C GLN A 822 -18.73 -6.45 -27.86
N GLU A 823 -18.72 -7.18 -26.74
CA GLU A 823 -18.64 -6.64 -25.38
C GLU A 823 -17.85 -7.61 -24.51
N THR A 824 -17.00 -7.10 -23.62
CA THR A 824 -16.08 -7.94 -22.82
C THR A 824 -16.51 -8.12 -21.35
N GLY A 825 -17.61 -7.50 -20.91
CA GLY A 825 -18.00 -7.49 -19.49
C GLY A 825 -16.93 -6.87 -18.57
N GLU A 826 -17.01 -7.09 -17.26
CA GLU A 826 -15.99 -6.60 -16.31
C GLU A 826 -14.70 -7.43 -16.33
N ARG A 827 -14.76 -8.70 -16.73
CA ARG A 827 -13.62 -9.61 -16.90
C ARG A 827 -13.73 -10.28 -18.26
N ARG A 828 -12.65 -10.31 -19.03
CA ARG A 828 -12.67 -10.67 -20.45
C ARG A 828 -12.50 -12.17 -20.70
N ILE A 829 -13.17 -12.98 -19.89
CA ILE A 829 -13.01 -14.43 -19.89
C ILE A 829 -13.70 -15.04 -21.11
N VAL A 830 -12.96 -15.15 -22.21
CA VAL A 830 -13.39 -15.73 -23.47
C VAL A 830 -12.29 -16.65 -23.98
N ALA A 831 -12.69 -17.79 -24.51
CA ALA A 831 -11.77 -18.69 -25.19
C ALA A 831 -12.46 -19.30 -26.41
N LEU A 832 -11.71 -19.55 -27.49
CA LEU A 832 -12.19 -20.33 -28.63
C LEU A 832 -11.22 -21.45 -28.97
N GLY A 833 -11.71 -22.49 -29.61
CA GLY A 833 -10.86 -23.60 -29.99
C GLY A 833 -11.56 -24.72 -30.74
N ALA A 834 -10.83 -25.82 -30.85
CA ALA A 834 -11.26 -27.05 -31.50
C ALA A 834 -11.28 -28.17 -30.47
N VAL A 835 -12.47 -28.78 -30.29
CA VAL A 835 -12.71 -29.80 -29.25
C VAL A 835 -13.40 -31.05 -29.82
N HIS A 836 -13.40 -32.14 -29.06
CA HIS A 836 -14.12 -33.36 -29.43
C HIS A 836 -15.63 -33.27 -29.15
N GLU A 837 -16.40 -34.22 -29.69
CA GLU A 837 -17.85 -34.25 -29.55
C GLU A 837 -18.33 -34.34 -28.08
N SER A 838 -17.66 -35.10 -27.22
CA SER A 838 -18.05 -35.30 -25.82
C SER A 838 -17.46 -34.27 -24.84
N TYR A 839 -16.96 -33.12 -25.32
CA TYR A 839 -16.33 -32.11 -24.47
C TYR A 839 -17.31 -31.43 -23.49
N ASP A 840 -16.88 -31.25 -22.23
CA ASP A 840 -17.68 -30.63 -21.16
C ASP A 840 -17.93 -29.14 -21.45
N CYS A 841 -19.21 -28.74 -21.43
CA CYS A 841 -19.60 -27.35 -21.66
C CYS A 841 -19.19 -26.40 -20.52
N HIS A 842 -18.81 -26.90 -19.35
CA HIS A 842 -18.31 -26.08 -18.23
C HIS A 842 -16.78 -25.95 -18.18
N LYS A 843 -16.11 -26.28 -19.28
CA LYS A 843 -14.66 -26.23 -19.43
C LYS A 843 -14.27 -25.34 -20.59
N MET A 844 -13.11 -24.70 -20.50
CA MET A 844 -12.52 -23.96 -21.60
C MET A 844 -11.85 -24.91 -22.60
N PRO A 845 -11.77 -24.55 -23.90
CA PRO A 845 -11.08 -25.35 -24.90
C PRO A 845 -9.59 -25.51 -24.56
N GLY A 846 -9.01 -26.67 -24.90
CA GLY A 846 -7.60 -26.96 -24.67
C GLY A 846 -7.25 -27.48 -23.28
N TRP A 847 -8.21 -27.66 -22.36
CA TRP A 847 -7.96 -28.23 -21.03
C TRP A 847 -7.93 -29.77 -20.99
N TYR A 848 -8.41 -30.44 -22.05
CA TYR A 848 -8.28 -31.90 -22.20
C TYR A 848 -7.38 -32.29 -23.36
N SER A 849 -6.75 -33.45 -23.23
CA SER A 849 -5.92 -34.07 -24.27
C SER A 849 -6.69 -34.22 -25.58
N GLY A 850 -6.04 -33.92 -26.71
CA GLY A 850 -6.66 -33.96 -28.03
C GLY A 850 -7.48 -32.72 -28.39
N THR A 851 -7.46 -31.68 -27.54
CA THR A 851 -8.11 -30.39 -27.83
C THR A 851 -7.13 -29.24 -27.78
N VAL A 852 -7.47 -28.15 -28.47
CA VAL A 852 -6.71 -26.90 -28.43
C VAL A 852 -7.61 -25.72 -28.19
N GLY A 853 -7.10 -24.73 -27.46
CA GLY A 853 -7.84 -23.52 -27.15
C GLY A 853 -6.94 -22.29 -27.08
N TYR A 854 -7.48 -21.18 -27.53
CA TYR A 854 -6.90 -19.86 -27.40
C TYR A 854 -7.73 -19.07 -26.39
N HIS A 855 -7.10 -18.75 -25.26
CA HIS A 855 -7.68 -18.01 -24.14
C HIS A 855 -7.22 -16.56 -24.27
N ILE A 856 -8.17 -15.65 -24.47
CA ILE A 856 -7.83 -14.27 -24.82
C ILE A 856 -7.66 -13.36 -23.59
N ASP A 857 -8.12 -13.81 -22.42
CA ASP A 857 -7.99 -13.10 -21.15
C ASP A 857 -6.55 -13.12 -20.63
N ASP A 858 -5.88 -14.25 -20.76
CA ASP A 858 -4.48 -14.42 -20.36
C ASP A 858 -3.51 -14.51 -21.55
N GLY A 859 -4.02 -14.48 -22.79
CA GLY A 859 -3.23 -14.55 -24.02
C GLY A 859 -2.54 -15.90 -24.22
N LYS A 860 -3.06 -16.97 -23.60
CA LYS A 860 -2.42 -18.28 -23.65
C LYS A 860 -3.06 -19.23 -24.65
N ILE A 861 -2.22 -20.13 -25.14
CA ILE A 861 -2.60 -21.22 -26.02
C ILE A 861 -2.48 -22.52 -25.24
N PHE A 862 -3.60 -23.22 -25.12
CA PHE A 862 -3.70 -24.51 -24.47
C PHE A 862 -3.71 -25.61 -25.52
N GLU A 863 -2.72 -26.51 -25.47
CA GLU A 863 -2.52 -27.59 -26.44
C GLU A 863 -2.06 -28.88 -25.74
N THR A 864 -2.00 -29.97 -26.52
CA THR A 864 -1.63 -31.30 -26.01
C THR A 864 -0.23 -31.30 -25.39
N GLY A 865 -0.15 -31.55 -24.07
CA GLY A 865 1.10 -31.54 -23.29
C GLY A 865 1.29 -30.31 -22.39
N PHE A 866 0.49 -29.24 -22.56
CA PHE A 866 0.53 -28.00 -21.77
C PHE A 866 -0.83 -27.61 -21.16
N HIS A 867 -1.71 -28.58 -20.89
CA HIS A 867 -3.10 -28.34 -20.48
C HIS A 867 -3.27 -27.57 -19.15
N GLU A 868 -2.29 -27.63 -18.23
CA GLU A 868 -2.41 -26.99 -16.90
C GLU A 868 -1.85 -25.57 -16.83
N LEU A 869 -0.84 -25.24 -17.65
CA LEU A 869 -0.11 -23.96 -17.56
C LEU A 869 -0.39 -23.01 -18.74
N GLY A 870 -0.73 -23.57 -19.92
CA GLY A 870 -0.86 -22.84 -21.18
C GLY A 870 0.48 -22.29 -21.68
N ARG A 871 0.63 -22.13 -23.00
CA ARG A 871 1.78 -21.46 -23.62
C ARG A 871 1.47 -19.98 -23.77
N GLU A 872 2.25 -19.12 -23.11
CA GLU A 872 2.12 -17.68 -23.20
C GLU A 872 2.63 -17.17 -24.55
N VAL A 873 1.87 -16.28 -25.20
CA VAL A 873 2.23 -15.68 -26.49
C VAL A 873 2.11 -14.16 -26.38
N GLU A 874 3.20 -13.45 -26.68
CA GLU A 874 3.25 -12.01 -26.57
C GLU A 874 2.28 -11.32 -27.56
N GLY A 875 1.44 -10.42 -27.04
CA GLY A 875 0.44 -9.70 -27.84
C GLY A 875 -0.77 -10.54 -28.26
N ALA A 876 -1.02 -11.67 -27.57
CA ALA A 876 -2.16 -12.55 -27.84
C ALA A 876 -3.41 -12.23 -27.01
N MET A 877 -3.44 -11.17 -26.21
CA MET A 877 -4.69 -10.74 -25.56
C MET A 877 -5.57 -9.99 -26.56
N ALA A 878 -6.90 -10.17 -26.46
CA ALA A 878 -7.86 -9.53 -27.36
C ALA A 878 -8.85 -8.64 -26.61
N TYR A 879 -9.33 -7.59 -27.28
CA TYR A 879 -10.15 -6.51 -26.75
C TYR A 879 -11.46 -6.37 -27.53
N ARG A 880 -12.35 -5.52 -27.02
CA ARG A 880 -13.61 -5.20 -27.72
C ARG A 880 -13.31 -4.68 -29.14
N GLY A 881 -14.00 -5.24 -30.13
CA GLY A 881 -13.78 -4.95 -31.54
C GLY A 881 -12.79 -5.89 -32.24
N ASP A 882 -12.01 -6.68 -31.50
CA ASP A 882 -11.07 -7.62 -32.10
C ASP A 882 -11.75 -8.86 -32.66
N LEU A 883 -11.25 -9.29 -33.82
CA LEU A 883 -11.65 -10.51 -34.52
C LEU A 883 -10.63 -11.61 -34.25
N ILE A 884 -11.05 -12.67 -33.57
CA ILE A 884 -10.24 -13.86 -33.32
C ILE A 884 -10.74 -15.01 -34.17
N ALA A 885 -9.83 -15.84 -34.68
CA ALA A 885 -10.19 -16.99 -35.49
C ALA A 885 -9.38 -18.24 -35.16
N CYS A 886 -10.05 -19.38 -35.29
CA CYS A 886 -9.51 -20.73 -35.18
C CYS A 886 -9.71 -21.42 -36.53
N GLU A 887 -8.61 -21.80 -37.19
CA GLU A 887 -8.63 -22.45 -38.51
C GLU A 887 -7.92 -23.81 -38.47
N VAL A 888 -8.60 -24.86 -38.95
CA VAL A 888 -8.03 -26.21 -39.07
C VAL A 888 -7.48 -26.39 -40.48
N VAL A 889 -6.17 -26.63 -40.57
CA VAL A 889 -5.45 -26.79 -41.83
C VAL A 889 -5.41 -28.28 -42.19
N PHE A 890 -6.20 -28.66 -43.20
CA PHE A 890 -6.33 -30.05 -43.68
C PHE A 890 -5.27 -30.47 -44.72
N SER A 891 -4.28 -29.63 -45.04
CA SER A 891 -3.31 -29.89 -46.12
C SER A 891 -2.14 -30.77 -45.65
N ARG A 892 -2.06 -31.99 -46.21
CA ARG A 892 -1.09 -33.07 -45.92
C ARG A 892 -1.12 -33.48 -44.44
N VAL A 893 -1.72 -34.64 -44.15
CA VAL A 893 -1.82 -35.24 -42.82
C VAL A 893 -0.73 -36.33 -42.69
N PRO A 894 0.57 -35.99 -42.52
CA PRO A 894 1.51 -37.00 -42.05
C PRO A 894 1.12 -37.36 -40.62
N GLU A 895 0.98 -38.67 -40.35
CA GLU A 895 0.86 -39.23 -38.99
C GLU A 895 -0.45 -38.96 -38.22
N GLY A 896 -1.56 -38.67 -38.90
CA GLY A 896 -2.88 -38.57 -38.22
C GLY A 896 -3.04 -37.34 -37.32
N LYS A 897 -2.28 -36.26 -37.58
CA LYS A 897 -2.39 -34.98 -36.88
C LYS A 897 -2.72 -33.85 -37.86
N VAL A 898 -3.60 -32.94 -37.44
CA VAL A 898 -3.95 -31.69 -38.18
C VAL A 898 -3.38 -30.48 -37.45
N SER A 899 -3.04 -29.44 -38.20
CA SER A 899 -2.60 -28.17 -37.62
C SER A 899 -3.79 -27.25 -37.39
N VAL A 900 -3.88 -26.68 -36.19
CA VAL A 900 -4.84 -25.64 -35.82
C VAL A 900 -4.12 -24.32 -35.70
N LEU A 901 -4.62 -23.32 -36.41
CA LEU A 901 -4.10 -21.97 -36.50
C LEU A 901 -5.00 -21.02 -35.73
N PHE A 902 -4.41 -20.24 -34.82
CA PHE A 902 -5.08 -19.13 -34.15
C PHE A 902 -4.60 -17.80 -34.73
N SER A 903 -5.55 -16.91 -35.03
CA SER A 903 -5.25 -15.55 -35.47
C SER A 903 -6.04 -14.50 -34.71
N LEU A 904 -5.44 -13.33 -34.56
CA LEU A 904 -6.01 -12.13 -33.96
C LEU A 904 -5.89 -11.00 -34.98
N ASN A 905 -7.02 -10.42 -35.38
CA ASN A 905 -7.12 -9.38 -36.40
C ASN A 905 -6.37 -9.73 -37.70
N GLY A 906 -6.40 -11.01 -38.08
CA GLY A 906 -5.72 -11.54 -39.27
C GLY A 906 -4.24 -11.85 -39.12
N ARG A 907 -3.60 -11.51 -37.97
CA ARG A 907 -2.23 -11.92 -37.65
C ARG A 907 -2.24 -13.32 -37.03
N GLU A 908 -1.42 -14.23 -37.55
CA GLU A 908 -1.16 -15.53 -36.91
C GLU A 908 -0.53 -15.31 -35.53
N VAL A 909 -1.22 -15.78 -34.49
CA VAL A 909 -0.79 -15.71 -33.09
C VAL A 909 -0.09 -17.01 -32.71
N ALA A 910 -0.68 -18.14 -33.10
CA ALA A 910 -0.16 -19.45 -32.72
C ALA A 910 -0.58 -20.55 -33.67
N ARG A 911 0.26 -21.57 -33.74
CA ARG A 911 0.01 -22.83 -34.44
C ARG A 911 0.20 -23.98 -33.47
N SER A 912 -0.75 -24.90 -33.49
CA SER A 912 -0.77 -26.10 -32.65
C SER A 912 -1.10 -27.33 -33.49
N SER A 913 -0.71 -28.51 -33.03
CA SER A 913 -1.00 -29.78 -33.70
C SER A 913 -1.91 -30.64 -32.82
N VAL A 914 -2.94 -31.21 -33.44
CA VAL A 914 -3.97 -32.02 -32.76
C VAL A 914 -4.17 -33.33 -33.49
N GLU A 915 -4.37 -34.42 -32.74
CA GLU A 915 -4.72 -35.71 -33.32
C GLU A 915 -6.09 -35.66 -34.01
N TYR A 916 -6.15 -36.18 -35.22
CA TYR A 916 -7.34 -36.19 -36.05
C TYR A 916 -7.47 -37.53 -36.76
N THR A 917 -8.54 -38.26 -36.41
CA THR A 917 -8.91 -39.54 -37.02
C THR A 917 -10.36 -39.46 -37.49
N GLU A 918 -10.78 -40.31 -38.45
CA GLU A 918 -12.16 -40.28 -38.98
C GLU A 918 -13.25 -40.47 -37.90
N GLY A 919 -12.90 -41.09 -36.75
CA GLY A 919 -13.77 -41.24 -35.59
C GLY A 919 -13.73 -40.08 -34.58
N ASN A 920 -12.69 -39.24 -34.58
CA ASN A 920 -12.50 -38.14 -33.62
C ASN A 920 -12.51 -36.78 -34.34
N LYS A 921 -13.69 -36.36 -34.79
CA LYS A 921 -13.88 -35.06 -35.45
C LYS A 921 -13.71 -33.91 -34.45
N LEU A 922 -13.21 -32.78 -34.95
CA LEU A 922 -13.03 -31.55 -34.19
C LEU A 922 -14.17 -30.57 -34.46
N PHE A 923 -14.72 -29.99 -33.40
CA PHE A 923 -15.85 -29.06 -33.45
C PHE A 923 -15.41 -27.66 -33.03
N PRO A 924 -15.90 -26.61 -33.70
CA PRO A 924 -15.76 -25.24 -33.23
C PRO A 924 -16.40 -25.06 -31.85
N PHE A 925 -15.67 -24.44 -30.95
CA PHE A 925 -16.07 -24.26 -29.55
C PHE A 925 -15.70 -22.88 -29.05
N VAL A 926 -16.60 -22.27 -28.29
CA VAL A 926 -16.37 -20.98 -27.64
C VAL A 926 -16.87 -21.03 -26.21
N SER A 927 -16.04 -20.55 -25.28
CA SER A 927 -16.32 -20.50 -23.85
C SER A 927 -16.38 -19.05 -23.39
N LEU A 928 -17.38 -18.74 -22.57
CA LEU A 928 -17.59 -17.44 -21.95
C LEU A 928 -17.65 -17.63 -20.43
N GLY A 929 -17.06 -16.72 -19.65
CA GLY A 929 -16.90 -16.90 -18.20
C GLY A 929 -17.36 -15.75 -17.30
N PHE A 930 -17.95 -14.69 -17.84
CA PHE A 930 -18.35 -13.53 -17.05
C PHE A 930 -19.57 -12.80 -17.63
N GLU A 931 -20.39 -12.21 -16.75
CA GLU A 931 -21.58 -11.44 -17.14
C GLU A 931 -21.22 -10.19 -17.95
N GLY A 932 -22.08 -9.86 -18.91
CA GLY A 932 -21.87 -8.74 -19.83
C GLY A 932 -21.00 -9.06 -21.05
N ILE A 933 -20.38 -10.26 -21.11
CA ILE A 933 -19.68 -10.70 -22.31
C ILE A 933 -20.68 -11.02 -23.42
N THR A 934 -20.44 -10.45 -24.60
CA THR A 934 -21.20 -10.71 -25.81
C THR A 934 -20.26 -10.85 -27.00
N VAL A 935 -20.41 -11.93 -27.77
CA VAL A 935 -19.58 -12.22 -28.93
C VAL A 935 -20.44 -12.56 -30.15
N LEU A 936 -19.94 -12.21 -31.33
CA LEU A 936 -20.52 -12.59 -32.61
C LEU A 936 -19.67 -13.69 -33.23
N THR A 937 -20.31 -14.70 -33.81
CA THR A 937 -19.66 -15.92 -34.27
C THR A 937 -20.03 -16.26 -35.70
N LYS A 938 -19.06 -16.78 -36.47
CA LYS A 938 -19.23 -17.14 -37.88
C LYS A 938 -18.32 -18.30 -38.26
N VAL A 939 -18.85 -19.27 -39.00
CA VAL A 939 -18.04 -20.31 -39.67
C VAL A 939 -17.90 -19.93 -41.14
N CYS A 940 -16.68 -19.94 -41.66
CA CYS A 940 -16.35 -19.47 -43.01
C CYS A 940 -16.07 -20.64 -43.96
N SER A 941 -16.60 -20.56 -45.19
CA SER A 941 -16.39 -21.55 -46.24
C SER A 941 -15.17 -21.24 -47.12
N LYS A 942 -14.49 -22.26 -47.62
CA LYS A 942 -13.38 -22.13 -48.58
C LYS A 942 -13.95 -21.96 -50.00
N GLU A 943 -13.90 -20.76 -50.59
CA GLU A 943 -14.33 -20.56 -51.98
C GLU A 943 -13.33 -21.19 -52.96
N GLY A 944 -13.85 -21.86 -53.99
CA GLY A 944 -13.06 -22.56 -55.00
C GLY A 944 -12.20 -21.60 -55.82
N GLY A 945 -10.87 -21.78 -55.75
CA GLY A 945 -9.94 -21.15 -56.66
C GLY A 945 -10.16 -21.63 -58.09
N GLY A 946 -10.49 -20.70 -58.99
CA GLY A 946 -10.39 -20.93 -60.42
C GLY A 946 -8.94 -21.20 -60.81
N SER A 947 -8.74 -22.28 -61.55
CA SER A 947 -7.50 -22.66 -62.21
C SER A 947 -6.98 -21.55 -63.13
N GLY A 948 -5.74 -21.11 -62.91
CA GLY A 948 -4.96 -20.30 -63.85
C GLY A 948 -3.48 -20.50 -63.57
N GLU A 949 -2.84 -21.35 -64.38
CA GLU A 949 -1.38 -21.42 -64.49
C GLU A 949 -0.82 -20.08 -65.01
N GLY A 950 0.25 -19.59 -64.40
CA GLY A 950 0.99 -18.42 -64.86
C GLY A 950 2.21 -18.14 -63.99
N ASN A 951 3.39 -18.41 -64.53
CA ASN A 951 4.70 -18.13 -63.93
C ASN A 951 4.95 -16.62 -63.74
N GLY A 952 5.69 -16.27 -62.69
CA GLY A 952 6.64 -15.14 -62.71
C GLY A 952 6.30 -13.88 -61.91
N LEU A 953 7.07 -13.68 -60.84
CA LEU A 953 7.63 -12.43 -60.31
C LEU A 953 6.75 -11.32 -59.66
N GLU A 954 7.22 -11.00 -58.46
CA GLU A 954 7.31 -9.69 -57.79
C GLU A 954 6.14 -9.09 -56.99
N ILE A 955 6.58 -8.50 -55.88
CA ILE A 955 5.88 -7.99 -54.70
C ILE A 955 5.17 -6.68 -55.04
N GLU A 956 3.89 -6.54 -54.69
CA GLU A 956 3.40 -5.35 -53.95
C GLU A 956 1.92 -5.40 -53.51
N SER A 957 1.72 -4.77 -52.35
CA SER A 957 0.48 -4.23 -51.78
C SER A 957 -0.42 -5.16 -50.94
N ILE A 958 -0.37 -4.83 -49.65
CA ILE A 958 -1.30 -5.13 -48.59
C ILE A 958 -2.70 -4.64 -49.00
N ASN A 959 -3.56 -5.55 -49.48
CA ASN A 959 -4.98 -5.27 -49.69
C ASN A 959 -5.86 -6.54 -49.64
N GLY A 960 -5.45 -7.54 -48.86
CA GLY A 960 -6.16 -8.82 -48.74
C GLY A 960 -6.66 -9.10 -47.32
N LEU A 961 -7.56 -8.27 -46.77
CA LEU A 961 -8.16 -8.57 -45.46
C LEU A 961 -9.65 -8.19 -45.40
N MET A 962 -10.44 -8.88 -46.21
CA MET A 962 -11.88 -9.21 -46.07
C MET A 962 -12.24 -10.04 -47.31
N CYS A 963 -13.17 -10.99 -47.21
CA CYS A 963 -13.73 -11.63 -48.42
C CYS A 963 -14.17 -10.51 -49.39
N HIS A 964 -13.70 -10.57 -50.64
CA HIS A 964 -13.80 -9.50 -51.66
C HIS A 964 -15.23 -8.96 -51.88
N ARG A 965 -16.23 -9.68 -51.39
CA ARG A 965 -17.68 -9.43 -51.51
C ARG A 965 -18.28 -8.53 -50.42
N ASP A 966 -17.61 -8.34 -49.28
CA ASP A 966 -18.09 -7.45 -48.21
C ASP A 966 -17.69 -5.98 -48.44
N ARG A 967 -16.66 -5.73 -49.26
CA ARG A 967 -16.19 -4.39 -49.67
C ARG A 967 -17.23 -3.65 -50.53
N ASP A 968 -17.87 -4.37 -51.46
CA ASP A 968 -18.94 -3.82 -52.33
C ASP A 968 -20.26 -3.55 -51.61
N ARG A 969 -20.44 -4.06 -50.38
CA ARG A 969 -21.64 -3.81 -49.58
C ARG A 969 -21.50 -2.54 -48.74
N PHE A 970 -20.29 -2.21 -48.29
CA PHE A 970 -20.02 -0.99 -47.54
C PHE A 970 -20.24 0.28 -48.38
N SER A 971 -20.03 0.20 -49.70
CA SER A 971 -20.26 1.32 -50.64
C SER A 971 -21.73 1.53 -51.00
N ARG A 972 -22.63 0.57 -50.77
CA ARG A 972 -24.05 0.66 -51.17
C ARG A 972 -24.99 1.16 -50.07
N VAL A 973 -24.51 1.33 -48.84
CA VAL A 973 -25.35 1.69 -47.67
C VAL A 973 -25.15 3.14 -47.21
N THR A 974 -24.32 3.91 -47.89
CA THR A 974 -23.97 5.28 -47.48
C THR A 974 -24.15 6.24 -48.64
N ASN A 975 -24.81 7.38 -48.40
CA ASN A 975 -24.78 8.55 -49.31
C ASN A 975 -23.32 8.85 -49.69
N GLU A 976 -23.08 9.20 -50.95
CA GLU A 976 -21.75 9.49 -51.49
C GLU A 976 -21.02 10.58 -50.70
N ASP A 977 -21.75 11.57 -50.16
CA ASP A 977 -21.22 12.64 -49.31
C ASP A 977 -20.61 12.13 -47.99
N ILE A 978 -21.17 11.06 -47.41
CA ILE A 978 -20.68 10.45 -46.16
C ILE A 978 -19.44 9.57 -46.43
N GLN A 979 -19.31 9.00 -47.63
CA GLN A 979 -18.11 8.26 -48.03
C GLN A 979 -16.91 9.19 -48.22
N GLU A 980 -17.13 10.41 -48.70
CA GLU A 980 -16.09 11.43 -48.84
C GLU A 980 -15.62 11.93 -47.46
N GLU A 981 -16.57 12.23 -46.55
CA GLU A 981 -16.27 12.63 -45.17
C GLU A 981 -15.59 11.51 -44.34
N ILE A 982 -16.05 10.26 -44.47
CA ILE A 982 -15.39 9.09 -43.84
C ILE A 982 -14.05 8.79 -44.50
N GLY A 983 -13.91 9.05 -45.80
CA GLY A 983 -12.67 8.92 -46.54
C GLY A 983 -11.61 9.90 -46.04
N ASP A 984 -11.99 11.16 -45.84
CA ASP A 984 -11.14 12.20 -45.26
C ASP A 984 -10.82 11.93 -43.80
N LEU A 985 -11.81 11.55 -42.98
CA LEU A 985 -11.60 11.18 -41.58
C LEU A 985 -10.69 9.94 -41.43
N ARG A 986 -10.81 8.96 -42.33
CA ARG A 986 -9.94 7.78 -42.38
C ARG A 986 -8.53 8.15 -42.82
N ARG A 987 -8.38 9.10 -43.74
CA ARG A 987 -7.07 9.61 -44.18
C ARG A 987 -6.37 10.35 -43.04
N ASP A 988 -7.10 11.19 -42.31
CA ASP A 988 -6.59 11.88 -41.12
C ASP A 988 -6.25 10.90 -40.00
N PHE A 989 -7.08 9.89 -39.76
CA PHE A 989 -6.81 8.87 -38.75
C PHE A 989 -5.62 7.97 -39.14
N GLN A 990 -5.46 7.64 -40.42
CA GLN A 990 -4.27 6.93 -40.93
C GLN A 990 -3.02 7.79 -40.85
N ASN A 991 -3.11 9.08 -41.14
CA ASN A 991 -2.00 10.02 -40.98
C ASN A 991 -1.60 10.10 -39.50
N GLN A 992 -2.56 10.23 -38.58
CA GLN A 992 -2.29 10.20 -37.13
C GLN A 992 -1.70 8.87 -36.66
N LEU A 993 -2.19 7.73 -37.13
CA LEU A 993 -1.62 6.41 -36.82
C LEU A 993 -0.21 6.22 -37.38
N THR A 994 0.07 6.81 -38.55
CA THR A 994 1.39 6.76 -39.17
C THR A 994 2.36 7.68 -38.42
N GLU A 995 1.90 8.86 -37.99
CA GLU A 995 2.62 9.79 -37.10
C GLU A 995 2.91 9.12 -35.74
N GLN A 996 1.92 8.44 -35.14
CA GLN A 996 2.10 7.71 -33.89
C GLN A 996 3.04 6.51 -34.03
N ARG A 997 2.99 5.76 -35.14
CA ARG A 997 3.97 4.70 -35.42
C ARG A 997 5.37 5.26 -35.65
N ARG A 998 5.48 6.41 -36.32
CA ARG A 998 6.74 7.13 -36.51
C ARG A 998 7.32 7.53 -35.16
N MET A 999 6.53 8.18 -34.29
CA MET A 999 6.92 8.51 -32.92
C MET A 999 7.30 7.27 -32.09
N LEU A 1000 6.52 6.18 -32.16
CA LEU A 1000 6.84 4.93 -31.44
C LEU A 1000 8.14 4.29 -31.94
N SER A 1001 8.43 4.38 -33.24
CA SER A 1001 9.70 3.91 -33.81
C SER A 1001 10.88 4.81 -33.44
N GLU A 1002 10.65 6.13 -33.39
CA GLU A 1002 11.62 7.12 -32.95
C GLU A 1002 11.92 6.93 -31.46
N MET A 1003 10.90 6.76 -30.61
CA MET A 1003 11.02 6.41 -29.19
C MET A 1003 11.73 5.07 -29.00
N ARG A 1004 11.41 4.03 -29.79
CA ARG A 1004 12.12 2.74 -29.72
C ARG A 1004 13.59 2.91 -30.08
N ASN A 1005 13.91 3.70 -31.10
CA ASN A 1005 15.30 4.04 -31.46
C ASN A 1005 15.97 4.93 -30.42
N LEU A 1006 15.22 5.77 -29.71
CA LEU A 1006 15.72 6.62 -28.62
C LEU A 1006 16.01 5.79 -27.38
N VAL A 1007 15.15 4.83 -27.02
CA VAL A 1007 15.37 3.84 -25.96
C VAL A 1007 16.55 2.91 -26.29
N LEU A 1008 16.68 2.48 -27.55
CA LEU A 1008 17.84 1.69 -27.99
C LEU A 1008 19.13 2.52 -27.95
N ARG A 1009 19.10 3.79 -28.37
CA ARG A 1009 20.24 4.70 -28.24
C ARG A 1009 20.58 5.03 -26.79
N LEU A 1010 19.59 5.20 -25.90
CA LEU A 1010 19.81 5.37 -24.46
C LEU A 1010 20.40 4.12 -23.83
N LYS A 1011 20.03 2.94 -24.33
CA LYS A 1011 20.65 1.68 -23.93
C LYS A 1011 22.10 1.57 -24.42
N GLU A 1012 22.38 1.96 -25.67
CA GLU A 1012 23.75 2.03 -26.20
C GLU A 1012 24.61 3.11 -25.52
N VAL A 1013 24.04 4.27 -25.15
CA VAL A 1013 24.73 5.31 -24.38
C VAL A 1013 25.03 4.82 -22.98
N LYS A 1014 24.09 4.15 -22.33
CA LYS A 1014 24.32 3.53 -21.02
C LYS A 1014 25.38 2.41 -21.09
N ASP A 1015 25.33 1.55 -22.11
CA ASP A 1015 26.30 0.48 -22.30
C ASP A 1015 27.70 1.06 -22.66
N LYS A 1016 27.76 2.21 -23.35
CA LYS A 1016 29.00 2.96 -23.62
C LYS A 1016 29.51 3.71 -22.41
N ASP A 1017 28.66 4.32 -21.60
CA ASP A 1017 29.05 4.98 -20.35
C ASP A 1017 29.57 3.95 -19.35
N GLU A 1018 28.94 2.77 -19.27
CA GLU A 1018 29.45 1.63 -18.47
C GLU A 1018 30.80 1.11 -19.03
N GLN A 1019 30.98 1.02 -20.35
CA GLN A 1019 32.27 0.66 -20.96
C GLN A 1019 33.35 1.74 -20.80
N GLU A 1020 33.01 3.03 -20.86
CA GLU A 1020 33.94 4.15 -20.71
C GLU A 1020 34.34 4.35 -19.24
N GLU A 1021 33.43 4.07 -18.30
CA GLU A 1021 33.73 4.01 -16.87
C GLU A 1021 34.61 2.81 -16.52
N ASP A 1022 34.41 1.66 -17.17
CA ASP A 1022 35.28 0.48 -17.03
C ASP A 1022 36.65 0.68 -17.71
N THR A 1023 36.74 1.37 -18.86
CA THR A 1023 38.03 1.69 -19.48
C THR A 1023 38.78 2.84 -18.78
N LYS A 1024 38.07 3.81 -18.18
CA LYS A 1024 38.70 4.83 -17.31
C LYS A 1024 39.21 4.21 -16.01
N LYS A 1025 38.51 3.24 -15.42
CA LYS A 1025 39.03 2.44 -14.30
C LYS A 1025 40.26 1.64 -14.71
N LEU A 1026 40.23 0.99 -15.88
CA LEU A 1026 41.38 0.23 -16.39
C LEU A 1026 42.59 1.12 -16.71
N ALA A 1027 42.37 2.35 -17.19
CA ALA A 1027 43.44 3.31 -17.50
C ALA A 1027 44.06 3.96 -16.25
N VAL A 1028 43.28 4.11 -15.17
CA VAL A 1028 43.78 4.56 -13.85
C VAL A 1028 44.50 3.43 -13.11
N ASP A 1029 44.13 2.17 -13.34
CA ASP A 1029 44.87 1.00 -12.82
C ASP A 1029 46.16 0.70 -13.62
N LEU A 1030 46.32 1.27 -14.83
CA LEU A 1030 47.50 1.11 -15.70
C LEU A 1030 48.45 2.33 -15.70
N SER A 1031 48.10 3.44 -15.03
CA SER A 1031 48.95 4.61 -14.79
C SER A 1031 49.47 4.64 -13.35
#